data_AF-A0A1I0QWW9-F1
#
_entry.id   AF-A0A1I0QWW9-F1
#
_cell.length_a   1.000
_cell.length_b   1.000
_cell.length_c   1.000
_cell.angle_alpha   90.00
_cell.angle_beta   90.00
_cell.angle_gamma   90.00
#
_symmetry.space_group_name_H-M   'P 1'
#
loop_
_entity.id
_entity.type
_entity.pdbx_description
1 polymer ?
#
loop_
_entity_poly.entity_id
_entity_poly.type
_entity_poly.pdbx_seq_one_letter_code
_entity_poly.pdbx_strand_id
1 'polypeptide(L)'
;MPENESKALLAAGTPDQYWRGDETWQTLDKNAVGLSQVDNTSDAAKPVSTATQTALNGKAAANHTHVIADIIGLQNVLTGLQQQIDALAPAPATLIVSAGADQAINLPVSNTNLTATAVQGIANSWLWEQVTGPINNGVNYDRLSYTHNPARTFTILPDAQGRALLNFTSGGYQPGDLILLKGTFKSVGFENFQGTLANPIFVQNVEGEVVTIGEESWNGGSYAAALNLSNCKHMIVWGTDVNSFLLKGSLAVPAREAYKNIICEMYTDNVRIAYLTSTGGGTPIWCKKEVVLADTNSWGTSKRLENIRIDNCIIHDNYNEGMYIGHTAPYWDTQAPGTGAPYYPNVGEVPDPVRYKVPIRINNVRIHHCLLYNIGGDGIQVAGSDDVKIYNNEIRNHASRNVWSDNGGIIWGGVTNWEITNNYIHDSWGDLLQCYASSSGVIKNNLLVRGQNEGISLRVEGPQTVTIEDNTIADVHSSCVRVNGFRGGTAPVLLNRNILAKWQNVRAVYVENGGAVTEGTNANANTEQATLTGLDVNNYYLPASGVNGFRIGTEIIGIGSNTGAVIVSPNSQNTAVTGLIKGTYTFKVTGTPSTGSPASDTVNVVVNDAVVIVPPTANAGVDQTTGSTTVTLNGAGSTTPNGTIQSYLWEKVSGPAAGVITNATAVSTTVTGLTTGVYVFRLTVTDSIGQTASDTVQITKQAVTASQWFSSGGPNNNVYDTATNSKCWIYLPAGYDPAAAEKLPAIIFLHGDGGMGTDINNVLETGLPQLINAGQAMNSVVICPQAAFEHTAASVKKAYDYLLANFNVDPNRISGTGLSSGAGGIATFIIAYPSLLTSYILSSIPANNMVANAATIKDIPGMIVVGLADTQIGVQGSNIAPIDALVAQQPFFPPLTRLVFGGGHNAELWNGKLYNKATAGFDFEKDILQMHSKNKEQEATFFVVRAETSSDYNDYLEAVRVVGNLTASSTKTALQTRLATVYTNITPAGTRRVWLDFGSSAQPVTGNFNKITNTANNGAATTGLIDATGAVTGLSFKPQSTQWDTLMPGLAASYKGLPTFVYADGRRLYGFNDWRIQGANNSKKYDIRFLYCYKTDNTSAEFGFKATIGGNTIFTHDDNYNTLFHIEMLNVSPVAGEIVMQLEGRGGANDSAIMAILLTEKD
;
A
#
# COMPACT_ATOMS: atom_id res chain seq x y z
N MET A 1 -11.07 -104.79 -38.96
CA MET A 1 -10.68 -103.67 -39.83
C MET A 1 -11.32 -103.88 -41.19
N PRO A 2 -11.88 -102.84 -41.84
CA PRO A 2 -12.20 -101.52 -41.28
C PRO A 2 -13.44 -101.69 -40.32
N GLU A 3 -14.54 -100.95 -40.22
CA GLU A 3 -15.13 -99.74 -40.84
C GLU A 3 -15.83 -98.93 -39.71
N ASN A 4 -16.10 -97.61 -39.76
CA ASN A 4 -16.27 -96.61 -40.84
C ASN A 4 -17.62 -96.59 -41.59
N GLU A 5 -18.74 -96.70 -40.86
CA GLU A 5 -19.96 -96.00 -41.27
C GLU A 5 -19.76 -94.48 -41.13
N SER A 6 -19.59 -93.77 -42.24
CA SER A 6 -19.44 -92.32 -42.26
C SER A 6 -20.80 -91.64 -42.08
N LYS A 7 -21.04 -90.99 -40.93
CA LYS A 7 -21.98 -89.86 -40.87
C LYS A 7 -21.58 -88.82 -41.92
N ALA A 8 -22.57 -88.15 -42.50
CA ALA A 8 -22.37 -87.25 -43.64
C ALA A 8 -21.37 -86.11 -43.34
N LEU A 9 -20.68 -85.66 -44.39
CA LEU A 9 -19.77 -84.51 -44.35
C LEU A 9 -20.50 -83.28 -43.77
N LEU A 10 -20.07 -82.84 -42.58
CA LEU A 10 -20.54 -81.61 -41.98
C LEU A 10 -20.15 -80.42 -42.86
N ALA A 11 -21.10 -79.53 -43.13
CA ALA A 11 -20.79 -78.23 -43.71
C ALA A 11 -19.88 -77.45 -42.76
N ALA A 12 -18.76 -76.91 -43.26
CA ALA A 12 -17.82 -76.15 -42.45
C ALA A 12 -18.48 -74.86 -41.91
N GLY A 13 -18.41 -74.66 -40.59
CA GLY A 13 -18.76 -73.39 -39.95
C GLY A 13 -17.75 -72.30 -40.27
N THR A 14 -18.10 -71.05 -39.94
CA THR A 14 -17.16 -69.92 -40.04
C THR A 14 -16.13 -69.96 -38.90
N PRO A 15 -15.00 -69.21 -39.00
CA PRO A 15 -14.02 -69.13 -37.90
C PRO A 15 -14.60 -68.65 -36.56
N ASP A 16 -15.69 -67.90 -36.61
CA ASP A 16 -16.41 -67.37 -35.44
C ASP A 16 -17.48 -68.34 -34.89
N GLN A 17 -17.46 -69.62 -35.29
CA GLN A 17 -18.45 -70.63 -34.91
C GLN A 17 -17.81 -71.89 -34.31
N TYR A 18 -18.52 -72.50 -33.36
CA TYR A 18 -18.15 -73.78 -32.74
C TYR A 18 -19.27 -74.80 -32.86
N TRP A 19 -18.88 -76.08 -32.93
CA TRP A 19 -19.81 -77.21 -33.05
C TRP A 19 -20.20 -77.72 -31.65
N ARG A 20 -21.49 -77.95 -31.43
CA ARG A 20 -22.02 -78.44 -30.15
C ARG A 20 -22.38 -79.92 -30.22
N GLY A 21 -22.47 -80.56 -29.04
CA GLY A 21 -22.86 -81.96 -28.89
C GLY A 21 -24.31 -82.30 -29.25
N ASP A 22 -25.12 -81.30 -29.64
CA ASP A 22 -26.46 -81.47 -30.23
C ASP A 22 -26.45 -81.46 -31.77
N GLU A 23 -25.26 -81.55 -32.38
CA GLU A 23 -25.03 -81.52 -33.83
C GLU A 23 -25.52 -80.20 -34.50
N THR A 24 -25.25 -79.07 -33.84
CA THR A 24 -25.50 -77.71 -34.37
C THR A 24 -24.28 -76.79 -34.27
N TRP A 25 -24.13 -75.87 -35.26
CA TRP A 25 -23.19 -74.74 -35.20
C TRP A 25 -23.77 -73.62 -34.35
N GLN A 26 -22.94 -73.02 -33.48
CA GLN A 26 -23.26 -71.81 -32.73
C GLN A 26 -22.17 -70.75 -32.89
N THR A 27 -22.55 -69.48 -32.88
CA THR A 27 -21.61 -68.36 -32.95
C THR A 27 -20.92 -68.15 -31.60
N LEU A 28 -19.61 -67.98 -31.62
CA LEU A 28 -18.77 -67.80 -30.44
C LEU A 28 -18.78 -66.32 -29.96
N ASP A 29 -19.96 -65.84 -29.56
CA ASP A 29 -20.11 -64.48 -29.03
C ASP A 29 -19.67 -64.34 -27.56
N LYS A 30 -19.60 -63.11 -27.05
CA LYS A 30 -19.15 -62.81 -25.68
C LYS A 30 -20.07 -63.40 -24.59
N ASN A 31 -21.34 -63.68 -24.89
CA ASN A 31 -22.26 -64.35 -23.97
C ASN A 31 -22.02 -65.87 -23.99
N ALA A 32 -21.77 -66.47 -25.16
CA ALA A 32 -21.53 -67.91 -25.33
C ALA A 32 -20.31 -68.41 -24.56
N VAL A 33 -19.31 -67.54 -24.32
CA VAL A 33 -18.13 -67.83 -23.48
C VAL A 33 -18.19 -67.22 -22.07
N GLY A 34 -19.33 -66.66 -21.66
CA GLY A 34 -19.53 -66.12 -20.30
C GLY A 34 -18.79 -64.80 -19.99
N LEU A 35 -18.29 -64.09 -21.00
CA LEU A 35 -17.52 -62.84 -20.89
C LEU A 35 -18.39 -61.57 -21.06
N SER A 36 -19.71 -61.69 -20.87
CA SER A 36 -20.68 -60.58 -21.01
C SER A 36 -20.50 -59.42 -20.01
N GLN A 37 -19.67 -59.61 -18.98
CA GLN A 37 -19.31 -58.61 -17.97
C GLN A 37 -17.96 -57.90 -18.25
N VAL A 38 -17.29 -58.21 -19.37
CA VAL A 38 -15.89 -57.76 -19.62
C VAL A 38 -15.83 -56.43 -20.39
N ASP A 39 -16.90 -56.03 -21.07
CA ASP A 39 -16.96 -54.73 -21.76
C ASP A 39 -17.52 -53.62 -20.85
N ASN A 40 -16.69 -52.60 -20.62
CA ASN A 40 -17.07 -51.23 -20.27
C ASN A 40 -17.92 -50.99 -19.00
N THR A 41 -17.31 -51.22 -17.83
CA THR A 41 -17.39 -50.24 -16.75
C THR A 41 -16.01 -49.60 -16.53
N SER A 42 -15.98 -48.34 -16.11
CA SER A 42 -14.73 -47.67 -15.73
C SER A 42 -14.11 -48.34 -14.50
N ASP A 43 -12.79 -48.23 -14.31
CA ASP A 43 -12.08 -48.95 -13.23
C ASP A 43 -12.62 -48.65 -11.82
N ALA A 44 -13.29 -47.52 -11.63
CA ALA A 44 -13.97 -47.14 -10.38
C ALA A 44 -15.16 -48.05 -9.99
N ALA A 45 -15.68 -48.87 -10.91
CA ALA A 45 -16.85 -49.72 -10.70
C ALA A 45 -16.54 -51.23 -10.81
N LYS A 46 -15.27 -51.63 -10.87
CA LYS A 46 -14.86 -53.04 -10.86
C LYS A 46 -14.80 -53.57 -9.43
N PRO A 47 -15.42 -54.72 -9.10
CA PRO A 47 -15.43 -55.25 -7.74
C PRO A 47 -14.04 -55.73 -7.32
N VAL A 48 -13.35 -54.92 -6.51
CA VAL A 48 -12.10 -55.31 -5.84
C VAL A 48 -12.37 -56.35 -4.76
N SER A 49 -11.47 -57.33 -4.63
CA SER A 49 -11.59 -58.37 -3.59
C SER A 49 -11.55 -57.74 -2.19
N THR A 50 -12.12 -58.40 -1.18
CA THR A 50 -12.10 -57.89 0.22
C THR A 50 -10.69 -57.59 0.69
N ALA A 51 -9.70 -58.43 0.36
CA ALA A 51 -8.30 -58.20 0.68
C ALA A 51 -7.72 -56.98 -0.06
N THR A 52 -8.10 -56.76 -1.32
CA THR A 52 -7.71 -55.58 -2.11
C THR A 52 -8.36 -54.30 -1.57
N GLN A 53 -9.63 -54.36 -1.14
CA GLN A 53 -10.32 -53.22 -0.52
C GLN A 53 -9.71 -52.88 0.85
N THR A 54 -9.36 -53.87 1.68
CA THR A 54 -8.61 -53.64 2.93
C THR A 54 -7.24 -53.02 2.65
N ALA A 55 -6.53 -53.46 1.60
CA ALA A 55 -5.25 -52.88 1.20
C ALA A 55 -5.37 -51.46 0.60
N LEU A 56 -6.50 -51.12 -0.03
CA LEU A 56 -6.81 -49.76 -0.48
C LEU A 56 -7.16 -48.84 0.70
N ASN A 57 -8.01 -49.30 1.61
CA ASN A 57 -8.40 -48.57 2.82
C ASN A 57 -7.21 -48.32 3.77
N GLY A 58 -6.12 -49.09 3.63
CA GLY A 58 -4.86 -48.90 4.35
C GLY A 58 -3.83 -47.99 3.66
N LYS A 59 -4.11 -47.42 2.48
CA LYS A 59 -3.22 -46.47 1.80
C LYS A 59 -3.64 -45.03 2.08
N ALA A 60 -2.71 -44.24 2.63
CA ALA A 60 -2.91 -42.83 2.93
C ALA A 60 -3.13 -41.97 1.67
N ALA A 61 -3.77 -40.82 1.85
CA ALA A 61 -4.08 -39.88 0.78
C ALA A 61 -2.82 -39.22 0.17
N ALA A 62 -2.98 -38.67 -1.05
CA ALA A 62 -1.91 -37.98 -1.77
C ALA A 62 -1.34 -36.74 -1.03
N ASN A 63 -2.11 -36.16 -0.11
CA ASN A 63 -1.63 -35.21 0.90
C ASN A 63 -1.67 -35.89 2.28
N HIS A 64 -0.52 -36.37 2.74
CA HIS A 64 -0.27 -36.69 4.15
C HIS A 64 1.16 -36.28 4.51
N THR A 65 1.36 -35.80 5.73
CA THR A 65 2.67 -35.42 6.24
C THR A 65 3.33 -36.62 6.91
N HIS A 66 4.44 -37.10 6.34
CA HIS A 66 5.34 -38.00 7.05
C HIS A 66 6.06 -37.29 8.18
N VAL A 67 6.19 -37.94 9.33
CA VAL A 67 7.17 -37.57 10.36
C VAL A 67 8.46 -38.36 10.12
N ILE A 68 9.61 -37.82 10.55
CA ILE A 68 10.94 -38.39 10.22
C ILE A 68 11.08 -39.86 10.72
N ALA A 69 10.31 -40.25 11.74
CA ALA A 69 10.22 -41.62 12.25
C ALA A 69 9.65 -42.65 11.25
N ASP A 70 8.86 -42.21 10.26
CA ASP A 70 8.16 -43.10 9.30
C ASP A 70 9.12 -43.80 8.33
N ILE A 71 10.31 -43.22 8.11
CA ILE A 71 11.30 -43.74 7.16
C ILE A 71 12.51 -44.25 7.97
N ILE A 72 12.49 -45.56 8.24
CA ILE A 72 13.54 -46.26 9.01
C ILE A 72 14.91 -45.99 8.37
N GLY A 73 15.78 -45.31 9.12
CA GLY A 73 17.12 -44.92 8.67
C GLY A 73 17.23 -43.51 8.10
N LEU A 74 16.14 -42.82 7.74
CA LEU A 74 16.22 -41.41 7.29
C LEU A 74 16.72 -40.50 8.41
N GLN A 75 16.30 -40.75 9.66
CA GLN A 75 16.87 -40.08 10.83
C GLN A 75 18.39 -40.28 10.92
N ASN A 76 18.91 -41.47 10.58
CA ASN A 76 20.35 -41.75 10.60
C ASN A 76 21.09 -41.10 9.42
N VAL A 77 20.44 -40.99 8.25
CA VAL A 77 21.00 -40.27 7.08
C VAL A 77 21.04 -38.76 7.35
N LEU A 78 19.98 -38.19 7.94
CA LEU A 78 19.94 -36.79 8.38
C LEU A 78 20.98 -36.52 9.48
N THR A 79 21.07 -37.36 10.50
CA THR A 79 22.10 -37.24 11.55
C THR A 79 23.52 -37.44 10.97
N GLY A 80 23.70 -38.31 9.98
CA GLY A 80 24.99 -38.49 9.29
C GLY A 80 25.40 -37.28 8.43
N LEU A 81 24.44 -36.68 7.70
CA LEU A 81 24.65 -35.42 6.97
C LEU A 81 24.93 -34.26 7.93
N GLN A 82 24.18 -34.17 9.04
CA GLN A 82 24.44 -33.19 10.09
C GLN A 82 25.83 -33.38 10.69
N GLN A 83 26.25 -34.62 11.01
CA GLN A 83 27.61 -34.91 11.49
C GLN A 83 28.70 -34.57 10.45
N GLN A 84 28.42 -34.66 9.15
CA GLN A 84 29.36 -34.21 8.10
C GLN A 84 29.45 -32.68 8.00
N ILE A 85 28.34 -31.97 8.28
CA ILE A 85 28.32 -30.50 8.39
C ILE A 85 29.04 -30.06 9.68
N ASP A 86 28.74 -30.70 10.81
CA ASP A 86 29.35 -30.42 12.12
C ASP A 86 30.87 -30.72 12.11
N ALA A 87 31.30 -31.77 11.40
CA ALA A 87 32.73 -32.09 11.24
C ALA A 87 33.51 -31.11 10.34
N LEU A 88 32.82 -30.21 9.62
CA LEU A 88 33.42 -29.08 8.91
C LEU A 88 33.45 -27.79 9.75
N ALA A 89 32.82 -27.77 10.93
CA ALA A 89 32.90 -26.68 11.88
C ALA A 89 34.14 -26.85 12.81
N PRO A 90 35.00 -25.83 12.98
CA PRO A 90 36.13 -25.92 13.90
C PRO A 90 35.69 -26.09 15.36
N ALA A 91 36.23 -27.11 16.04
CA ALA A 91 35.86 -27.43 17.42
C ALA A 91 36.24 -26.32 18.43
N PRO A 92 35.35 -25.93 19.36
CA PRO A 92 35.62 -24.88 20.34
C PRO A 92 36.53 -25.36 21.47
N ALA A 93 37.57 -24.59 21.79
CA ALA A 93 38.44 -24.86 22.93
C ALA A 93 37.73 -24.52 24.25
N THR A 94 37.60 -25.50 25.15
CA THR A 94 36.97 -25.31 26.47
C THR A 94 37.93 -24.63 27.45
N LEU A 95 37.47 -23.57 28.12
CA LEU A 95 38.11 -23.04 29.33
C LEU A 95 37.11 -23.07 30.48
N ILE A 96 37.50 -23.65 31.62
CA ILE A 96 36.60 -23.94 32.74
C ILE A 96 36.83 -22.92 33.86
N VAL A 97 35.76 -22.24 34.28
CA VAL A 97 35.65 -21.58 35.59
C VAL A 97 34.27 -21.91 36.15
N SER A 98 34.17 -22.27 37.43
CA SER A 98 33.04 -23.02 37.98
C SER A 98 32.15 -22.23 38.96
N ALA A 99 30.83 -22.35 38.75
CA ALA A 99 29.73 -22.15 39.70
C ALA A 99 29.50 -20.72 40.26
N GLY A 100 28.25 -20.24 40.15
CA GLY A 100 27.83 -18.93 40.67
C GLY A 100 26.35 -18.56 40.46
N ALA A 101 25.69 -19.17 39.46
CA ALA A 101 24.25 -19.14 39.14
C ALA A 101 23.56 -17.77 38.92
N ASP A 102 22.98 -17.44 37.76
CA ASP A 102 23.02 -17.98 36.39
C ASP A 102 22.81 -16.76 35.46
N GLN A 103 23.77 -16.31 34.64
CA GLN A 103 24.15 -16.85 33.32
C GLN A 103 22.93 -16.92 32.38
N ALA A 104 22.64 -15.94 31.51
CA ALA A 104 23.44 -15.33 30.42
C ALA A 104 23.71 -16.28 29.24
N ILE A 105 23.25 -15.88 28.04
CA ILE A 105 23.42 -16.60 26.77
C ILE A 105 24.35 -15.79 25.87
N ASN A 106 25.25 -16.46 25.16
CA ASN A 106 26.23 -15.83 24.26
C ASN A 106 25.86 -16.07 22.78
N LEU A 107 26.01 -15.04 21.94
CA LEU A 107 25.71 -15.10 20.49
C LEU A 107 27.01 -15.21 19.67
N PRO A 108 27.02 -15.97 18.56
CA PRO A 108 28.11 -15.90 17.58
C PRO A 108 27.89 -14.72 16.61
N VAL A 109 28.95 -13.94 16.36
CA VAL A 109 29.00 -12.96 15.27
C VAL A 109 30.33 -13.09 14.52
N SER A 110 30.30 -12.98 13.19
CA SER A 110 31.49 -12.98 12.34
C SER A 110 31.63 -11.66 11.59
N ASN A 111 32.83 -11.07 11.67
CA ASN A 111 33.30 -9.87 10.96
C ASN A 111 32.31 -8.69 10.87
N THR A 112 32.23 -7.93 11.96
CA THR A 112 31.75 -6.55 11.94
C THR A 112 32.72 -5.64 11.18
N ASN A 113 32.17 -4.61 10.53
CA ASN A 113 32.87 -3.33 10.32
C ASN A 113 32.04 -2.17 10.91
N LEU A 114 31.41 -2.45 12.06
CA LEU A 114 30.68 -1.50 12.90
C LEU A 114 31.44 -1.38 14.22
N THR A 115 31.80 -0.15 14.58
CA THR A 115 32.69 0.17 15.71
C THR A 115 32.00 -0.03 17.05
N ALA A 116 32.70 -0.61 18.03
CA ALA A 116 32.18 -0.92 19.35
C ALA A 116 32.00 0.33 20.24
N THR A 117 30.81 0.95 20.16
CA THR A 117 30.26 1.86 21.16
C THR A 117 28.76 1.57 21.30
N ALA A 118 28.18 1.73 22.50
CA ALA A 118 26.77 1.52 22.82
C ALA A 118 26.22 0.07 22.83
N VAL A 119 27.08 -0.97 22.93
CA VAL A 119 26.64 -2.30 23.45
C VAL A 119 26.53 -2.24 24.99
N GLN A 120 25.61 -1.40 25.48
CA GLN A 120 25.33 -1.23 26.92
C GLN A 120 23.88 -0.78 27.13
N GLY A 121 22.93 -1.62 26.71
CA GLY A 121 21.49 -1.31 26.80
C GLY A 121 20.53 -2.50 26.66
N ILE A 122 21.01 -3.74 26.78
CA ILE A 122 20.19 -4.95 26.57
C ILE A 122 20.26 -5.87 27.80
N ALA A 123 19.47 -5.53 28.82
CA ALA A 123 18.89 -6.46 29.78
C ALA A 123 17.75 -5.77 30.55
N ASN A 124 16.56 -6.38 30.55
CA ASN A 124 15.46 -6.12 31.51
C ASN A 124 14.73 -4.77 31.46
N SER A 125 14.32 -4.32 30.27
CA SER A 125 12.96 -3.80 30.07
C SER A 125 12.42 -4.37 28.75
N TRP A 126 11.10 -4.62 28.66
CA TRP A 126 10.55 -5.30 27.48
C TRP A 126 10.41 -4.32 26.31
N LEU A 127 10.42 -4.86 25.09
CA LEU A 127 10.35 -4.12 23.82
C LEU A 127 8.96 -3.48 23.62
N TRP A 128 8.72 -2.35 24.29
CA TRP A 128 7.41 -1.70 24.33
C TRP A 128 7.43 -0.15 24.36
N GLU A 129 8.60 0.51 24.43
CA GLU A 129 8.71 1.98 24.35
C GLU A 129 9.13 2.46 22.94
N GLN A 130 8.21 2.42 21.95
CA GLN A 130 8.25 3.29 20.76
C GLN A 130 6.94 3.24 19.91
N VAL A 131 5.82 3.73 20.46
CA VAL A 131 4.60 4.02 19.68
C VAL A 131 3.97 5.32 20.18
N THR A 132 3.67 6.26 19.29
CA THR A 132 2.93 7.49 19.58
C THR A 132 1.80 7.69 18.56
N GLY A 133 0.57 7.86 19.02
CA GLY A 133 -0.60 8.04 18.14
C GLY A 133 -1.95 7.86 18.87
N PRO A 134 -2.87 8.85 18.81
CA PRO A 134 -4.21 8.72 19.36
C PRO A 134 -5.07 7.74 18.55
N ILE A 135 -6.13 7.23 19.17
CA ILE A 135 -7.11 6.33 18.55
C ILE A 135 -7.87 7.10 17.45
N ASN A 136 -8.05 6.51 16.27
CA ASN A 136 -9.15 6.86 15.38
C ASN A 136 -9.67 5.61 14.65
N ASN A 137 -10.97 5.60 14.32
CA ASN A 137 -11.69 4.37 13.96
C ASN A 137 -11.24 3.80 12.60
N GLY A 138 -10.98 2.48 12.57
CA GLY A 138 -10.90 1.69 11.33
C GLY A 138 -9.52 1.21 10.87
N VAL A 139 -8.45 1.39 11.64
CA VAL A 139 -7.11 0.86 11.29
C VAL A 139 -6.55 -0.02 12.41
N ASN A 140 -6.19 -1.26 12.07
CA ASN A 140 -5.43 -2.18 12.93
C ASN A 140 -4.04 -1.60 13.23
N TYR A 141 -3.90 -0.82 14.31
CA TYR A 141 -2.59 -0.52 14.86
C TYR A 141 -2.10 -1.65 15.76
N ASP A 142 -0.79 -1.85 15.76
CA ASP A 142 -0.09 -2.69 16.73
C ASP A 142 -0.32 -4.21 16.68
N ARG A 143 -0.57 -4.77 15.48
CA ARG A 143 -0.15 -6.16 15.14
C ARG A 143 1.39 -6.26 15.02
N LEU A 144 2.13 -5.77 16.02
CA LEU A 144 3.58 -6.03 16.16
C LEU A 144 3.81 -7.52 16.35
N SER A 145 4.40 -8.19 15.36
CA SER A 145 5.19 -9.45 15.39
C SER A 145 4.88 -10.60 16.38
N TYR A 146 3.74 -10.61 17.06
CA TYR A 146 3.35 -11.65 18.00
C TYR A 146 2.72 -12.82 17.27
N THR A 147 3.49 -13.90 17.11
CA THR A 147 3.02 -15.13 16.48
C THR A 147 2.23 -15.94 17.50
N HIS A 148 0.94 -15.62 17.69
CA HIS A 148 0.02 -16.54 18.37
C HIS A 148 0.03 -17.89 17.63
N ASN A 149 -0.17 -19.00 18.34
CA ASN A 149 -0.19 -20.31 17.68
C ASN A 149 -1.51 -20.47 16.89
N PRO A 150 -1.50 -20.54 15.54
CA PRO A 150 -2.75 -20.59 14.77
C PRO A 150 -3.57 -21.86 15.05
N ALA A 151 -2.89 -22.95 15.42
CA ALA A 151 -3.50 -24.23 15.78
C ALA A 151 -4.06 -24.28 17.22
N ARG A 152 -3.94 -23.19 18.00
CA ARG A 152 -4.48 -23.08 19.38
C ARG A 152 -5.31 -21.80 19.55
N THR A 153 -6.33 -21.68 18.69
CA THR A 153 -7.33 -20.62 18.72
C THR A 153 -8.65 -21.17 19.29
N PHE A 154 -9.23 -20.50 20.29
CA PHE A 154 -10.43 -20.94 21.00
C PHE A 154 -11.55 -19.89 20.90
N THR A 155 -12.64 -20.19 20.21
CA THR A 155 -13.82 -19.31 20.17
C THR A 155 -14.77 -19.61 21.32
N ILE A 156 -14.98 -18.63 22.19
CA ILE A 156 -15.81 -18.71 23.40
C ILE A 156 -17.15 -18.04 23.16
N LEU A 157 -18.22 -18.71 23.61
CA LEU A 157 -19.61 -18.25 23.58
C LEU A 157 -20.16 -18.17 25.01
N PRO A 158 -21.20 -17.35 25.27
CA PRO A 158 -21.83 -17.28 26.59
C PRO A 158 -22.54 -18.59 26.98
N ASP A 159 -22.50 -18.92 28.27
CA ASP A 159 -23.25 -20.01 28.89
C ASP A 159 -24.76 -19.70 28.98
N ALA A 160 -25.54 -20.66 29.48
CA ALA A 160 -26.99 -20.51 29.65
C ALA A 160 -27.42 -19.46 30.71
N GLN A 161 -26.47 -18.79 31.37
CA GLN A 161 -26.68 -17.63 32.24
C GLN A 161 -26.08 -16.33 31.64
N GLY A 162 -25.51 -16.40 30.43
CA GLY A 162 -24.91 -15.28 29.71
C GLY A 162 -23.42 -15.04 30.02
N ARG A 163 -22.65 -16.00 30.53
CA ARG A 163 -21.29 -15.78 31.07
C ARG A 163 -20.23 -16.66 30.39
N ALA A 164 -18.95 -16.33 30.57
CA ALA A 164 -17.87 -17.31 30.38
C ALA A 164 -16.93 -17.26 31.58
N LEU A 165 -16.82 -18.37 32.32
CA LEU A 165 -15.93 -18.50 33.47
C LEU A 165 -14.85 -19.53 33.13
N LEU A 166 -13.65 -19.04 32.81
CA LEU A 166 -12.55 -19.82 32.27
C LEU A 166 -11.43 -19.92 33.30
N ASN A 167 -10.93 -21.13 33.54
CA ASN A 167 -9.80 -21.38 34.42
C ASN A 167 -8.71 -22.13 33.64
N PHE A 168 -7.47 -21.66 33.74
CA PHE A 168 -6.32 -22.18 32.99
C PHE A 168 -6.05 -23.66 33.27
N THR A 169 -6.00 -24.03 34.55
CA THR A 169 -5.60 -25.36 35.04
C THR A 169 -6.61 -26.44 34.70
N SER A 170 -7.91 -26.13 34.69
CA SER A 170 -8.98 -27.08 34.30
C SER A 170 -9.39 -26.99 32.83
N GLY A 171 -9.08 -25.88 32.14
CA GLY A 171 -9.45 -25.64 30.73
C GLY A 171 -8.46 -26.14 29.68
N GLY A 172 -7.21 -26.48 30.06
CA GLY A 172 -6.19 -26.96 29.11
C GLY A 172 -5.54 -25.88 28.25
N TYR A 173 -5.61 -24.63 28.71
CA TYR A 173 -5.00 -23.46 28.08
C TYR A 173 -3.48 -23.43 28.29
N GLN A 174 -2.74 -22.76 27.39
CA GLN A 174 -1.28 -22.79 27.33
C GLN A 174 -0.65 -21.49 26.79
N PRO A 175 0.66 -21.31 27.04
CA PRO A 175 1.64 -20.61 26.23
C PRO A 175 1.23 -20.12 24.83
N GLY A 176 0.77 -18.87 24.63
CA GLY A 176 0.53 -18.35 23.27
C GLY A 176 -0.85 -18.65 22.66
N ASP A 177 -1.81 -19.12 23.46
CA ASP A 177 -3.20 -19.33 23.03
C ASP A 177 -3.90 -18.03 22.66
N LEU A 178 -4.76 -18.10 21.63
CA LEU A 178 -5.67 -17.01 21.23
C LEU A 178 -7.10 -17.35 21.62
N ILE A 179 -7.74 -16.48 22.39
CA ILE A 179 -9.10 -16.64 22.91
C ILE A 179 -10.01 -15.59 22.28
N LEU A 180 -10.88 -16.04 21.38
CA LEU A 180 -11.82 -15.19 20.65
C LEU A 180 -13.18 -15.18 21.35
N LEU A 181 -13.60 -14.04 21.88
CA LEU A 181 -14.91 -13.85 22.50
C LEU A 181 -15.94 -13.47 21.43
N LYS A 182 -17.11 -14.13 21.44
CA LYS A 182 -18.17 -13.92 20.46
C LYS A 182 -19.54 -13.74 21.10
N GLY A 183 -20.24 -12.66 20.72
CA GLY A 183 -21.60 -12.33 21.16
C GLY A 183 -21.65 -11.46 22.43
N THR A 184 -22.79 -11.54 23.14
CA THR A 184 -23.07 -10.72 24.31
C THR A 184 -22.94 -11.54 25.60
N PHE A 185 -22.11 -11.05 26.53
CA PHE A 185 -21.86 -11.64 27.83
C PHE A 185 -22.33 -10.68 28.94
N LYS A 186 -22.82 -11.21 30.06
CA LYS A 186 -23.03 -10.47 31.32
C LYS A 186 -21.74 -10.31 32.12
N SER A 187 -20.87 -11.33 32.06
CA SER A 187 -19.58 -11.35 32.75
C SER A 187 -18.66 -12.40 32.11
N VAL A 188 -17.38 -12.07 31.96
CA VAL A 188 -16.32 -12.97 31.53
C VAL A 188 -15.22 -12.98 32.60
N GLY A 189 -14.84 -14.16 33.08
CA GLY A 189 -13.78 -14.36 34.06
C GLY A 189 -12.66 -15.22 33.51
N PHE A 190 -11.42 -14.75 33.65
CA PHE A 190 -10.19 -15.50 33.41
C PHE A 190 -9.51 -15.74 34.76
N GLU A 191 -9.29 -17.00 35.11
CA GLU A 191 -8.73 -17.43 36.38
C GLU A 191 -7.43 -18.22 36.16
N ASN A 192 -6.36 -17.83 36.85
CA ASN A 192 -5.05 -18.49 36.85
C ASN A 192 -4.34 -18.61 35.49
N PHE A 193 -4.64 -17.78 34.49
CA PHE A 193 -3.97 -17.85 33.17
C PHE A 193 -2.48 -17.54 33.26
N GLN A 194 -1.61 -18.45 32.79
CA GLN A 194 -0.16 -18.27 32.84
C GLN A 194 0.43 -18.18 31.42
N GLY A 195 0.64 -16.97 30.92
CA GLY A 195 1.42 -16.72 29.70
C GLY A 195 2.94 -16.71 29.93
N THR A 196 3.71 -16.25 28.95
CA THR A 196 5.18 -16.03 29.02
C THR A 196 5.61 -14.84 28.14
N LEU A 197 6.84 -14.31 28.25
CA LEU A 197 7.28 -13.15 27.41
C LEU A 197 7.65 -13.51 25.95
N ALA A 198 7.80 -14.79 25.64
CA ALA A 198 7.83 -15.25 24.24
C ALA A 198 6.40 -15.53 23.72
N ASN A 199 5.50 -16.00 24.58
CA ASN A 199 4.15 -16.45 24.23
C ASN A 199 3.14 -15.99 25.30
N PRO A 200 2.62 -14.75 25.25
CA PRO A 200 1.56 -14.29 26.15
C PRO A 200 0.20 -14.90 25.73
N ILE A 201 -0.82 -14.81 26.59
CA ILE A 201 -2.20 -15.21 26.23
C ILE A 201 -2.90 -14.02 25.56
N PHE A 202 -3.58 -14.25 24.44
CA PHE A 202 -4.34 -13.22 23.72
C PHE A 202 -5.84 -13.38 23.95
N VAL A 203 -6.54 -12.27 24.22
CA VAL A 203 -8.00 -12.21 24.31
C VAL A 203 -8.51 -11.12 23.37
N GLN A 204 -9.37 -11.49 22.42
CA GLN A 204 -9.88 -10.59 21.38
C GLN A 204 -11.35 -10.85 21.06
N ASN A 205 -12.03 -9.90 20.41
CA ASN A 205 -13.27 -10.20 19.67
C ASN A 205 -12.96 -11.02 18.41
N VAL A 206 -13.98 -11.65 17.82
CA VAL A 206 -13.85 -12.25 16.47
C VAL A 206 -13.71 -11.12 15.43
N GLU A 207 -12.76 -11.24 14.51
CA GLU A 207 -12.52 -10.21 13.47
C GLU A 207 -13.75 -10.01 12.57
N GLY A 208 -14.24 -8.76 12.52
CA GLY A 208 -15.50 -8.40 11.86
C GLY A 208 -16.76 -8.51 12.73
N GLU A 209 -16.64 -8.93 14.00
CA GLU A 209 -17.77 -9.04 14.94
C GLU A 209 -17.54 -8.23 16.23
N VAL A 210 -18.63 -7.66 16.76
CA VAL A 210 -18.64 -6.93 18.03
C VAL A 210 -18.86 -7.89 19.19
N VAL A 211 -17.97 -7.88 20.19
CA VAL A 211 -18.23 -8.45 21.51
C VAL A 211 -18.77 -7.37 22.45
N THR A 212 -19.75 -7.73 23.27
CA THR A 212 -20.27 -6.86 24.34
C THR A 212 -20.25 -7.62 25.66
N ILE A 213 -19.69 -7.02 26.72
CA ILE A 213 -19.55 -7.65 28.03
C ILE A 213 -20.07 -6.69 29.12
N GLY A 214 -20.98 -7.16 29.97
CA GLY A 214 -21.47 -6.46 31.15
C GLY A 214 -22.99 -6.50 31.32
N GLU A 215 -23.50 -5.91 32.40
CA GLU A 215 -24.93 -5.91 32.73
C GLU A 215 -25.39 -4.54 33.27
N GLU A 216 -25.89 -3.69 32.37
CA GLU A 216 -26.36 -2.33 32.67
C GLU A 216 -27.49 -2.30 33.73
N SER A 217 -28.25 -3.39 33.83
CA SER A 217 -29.34 -3.57 34.81
C SER A 217 -28.92 -4.19 36.15
N TRP A 218 -27.64 -4.51 36.36
CA TRP A 218 -27.15 -5.17 37.58
C TRP A 218 -27.33 -4.25 38.79
N ASN A 219 -28.14 -4.65 39.78
CA ASN A 219 -28.43 -3.85 40.98
C ASN A 219 -28.00 -4.56 42.28
N GLY A 220 -26.80 -5.16 42.26
CA GLY A 220 -26.27 -5.97 43.34
C GLY A 220 -26.50 -7.48 43.16
N GLY A 221 -25.49 -8.27 43.50
CA GLY A 221 -25.48 -9.73 43.35
C GLY A 221 -24.06 -10.27 43.16
N SER A 222 -23.95 -11.54 42.76
CA SER A 222 -22.68 -12.09 42.26
C SER A 222 -22.26 -11.41 40.96
N TYR A 223 -20.97 -11.51 40.59
CA TYR A 223 -20.41 -10.98 39.35
C TYR A 223 -20.58 -9.46 39.18
N ALA A 224 -20.06 -8.70 40.16
CA ALA A 224 -19.96 -7.23 40.10
C ALA A 224 -18.94 -6.71 39.05
N ALA A 225 -18.64 -7.49 38.01
CA ALA A 225 -17.70 -7.09 36.97
C ALA A 225 -18.04 -7.66 35.58
N ALA A 226 -17.80 -6.84 34.56
CA ALA A 226 -17.93 -7.26 33.17
C ALA A 226 -16.76 -8.21 32.79
N LEU A 227 -15.52 -7.78 32.95
CA LEU A 227 -14.32 -8.61 32.74
C LEU A 227 -13.51 -8.73 34.04
N ASN A 228 -13.15 -9.95 34.44
CA ASN A 228 -12.24 -10.19 35.56
C ASN A 228 -11.01 -11.01 35.12
N LEU A 229 -9.81 -10.50 35.42
CA LEU A 229 -8.53 -11.17 35.29
C LEU A 229 -7.99 -11.47 36.70
N SER A 230 -8.14 -12.70 37.16
CA SER A 230 -7.81 -13.12 38.52
C SER A 230 -6.61 -14.08 38.51
N ASN A 231 -5.52 -13.70 39.19
CA ASN A 231 -4.26 -14.47 39.25
C ASN A 231 -3.61 -14.76 37.88
N CYS A 232 -3.72 -13.80 36.94
CA CYS A 232 -3.34 -13.97 35.54
C CYS A 232 -2.00 -13.30 35.18
N LYS A 233 -1.14 -13.99 34.43
CA LYS A 233 0.20 -13.55 34.04
C LYS A 233 0.33 -13.44 32.52
N HIS A 234 0.99 -12.39 32.05
CA HIS A 234 1.41 -12.23 30.65
C HIS A 234 0.22 -12.35 29.68
N MET A 235 -0.76 -11.45 29.83
CA MET A 235 -1.97 -11.40 29.02
C MET A 235 -2.09 -10.10 28.21
N ILE A 236 -2.61 -10.21 26.99
CA ILE A 236 -2.98 -9.09 26.14
C ILE A 236 -4.48 -9.19 25.87
N VAL A 237 -5.24 -8.24 26.43
CA VAL A 237 -6.67 -8.07 26.15
C VAL A 237 -6.82 -6.89 25.20
N TRP A 238 -7.32 -7.15 23.99
CA TRP A 238 -7.48 -6.12 22.97
C TRP A 238 -8.77 -6.26 22.14
N GLY A 239 -9.27 -5.16 21.60
CA GLY A 239 -10.19 -5.22 20.45
C GLY A 239 -9.44 -5.26 19.12
N THR A 240 -10.13 -5.62 18.04
CA THR A 240 -9.71 -5.25 16.66
C THR A 240 -9.78 -3.74 16.45
N ASP A 241 -10.70 -3.09 17.16
CA ASP A 241 -10.88 -1.65 17.28
C ASP A 241 -11.80 -1.37 18.49
N VAL A 242 -11.81 -0.11 18.95
CA VAL A 242 -12.54 0.31 20.16
C VAL A 242 -14.06 0.12 20.11
N ASN A 243 -14.66 -0.01 18.93
CA ASN A 243 -16.11 -0.19 18.75
C ASN A 243 -16.50 -1.69 18.75
N SER A 244 -15.53 -2.58 18.49
CA SER A 244 -15.75 -4.03 18.41
C SER A 244 -15.49 -4.77 19.72
N PHE A 245 -14.91 -4.12 20.73
CA PHE A 245 -14.80 -4.65 22.10
C PHE A 245 -15.42 -3.67 23.10
N LEU A 246 -16.66 -3.95 23.50
CA LEU A 246 -17.49 -3.05 24.31
C LEU A 246 -17.71 -3.58 25.73
N LEU A 247 -17.41 -2.76 26.73
CA LEU A 247 -17.68 -3.03 28.15
C LEU A 247 -18.79 -2.10 28.67
N LYS A 248 -19.84 -2.68 29.25
CA LYS A 248 -21.06 -2.00 29.69
C LYS A 248 -21.32 -2.23 31.18
N GLY A 249 -20.89 -1.28 32.00
CA GLY A 249 -21.07 -1.29 33.44
C GLY A 249 -22.51 -1.02 33.88
N SER A 250 -22.84 -1.40 35.12
CA SER A 250 -24.14 -1.11 35.71
C SER A 250 -24.51 0.37 35.67
N LEU A 251 -25.76 0.67 35.32
CA LEU A 251 -26.37 2.00 35.42
C LEU A 251 -27.33 2.08 36.62
N ALA A 252 -27.63 0.96 37.28
CA ALA A 252 -28.67 0.84 38.30
C ALA A 252 -28.26 1.49 39.63
N VAL A 253 -29.10 2.40 40.11
CA VAL A 253 -28.97 3.04 41.43
C VAL A 253 -29.67 2.16 42.48
N PRO A 254 -29.06 1.90 43.65
CA PRO A 254 -27.78 2.45 44.13
C PRO A 254 -26.53 1.61 43.80
N ALA A 255 -26.65 0.36 43.34
CA ALA A 255 -25.52 -0.57 43.38
C ALA A 255 -24.37 -0.29 42.39
N ARG A 256 -24.59 0.52 41.34
CA ARG A 256 -23.62 0.74 40.24
C ARG A 256 -22.19 1.06 40.67
N GLU A 257 -21.99 1.75 41.78
CA GLU A 257 -20.69 2.15 42.33
C GLU A 257 -19.78 0.94 42.63
N ALA A 258 -20.40 -0.17 43.05
CA ALA A 258 -19.69 -1.42 43.30
C ALA A 258 -19.20 -2.09 42.02
N TYR A 259 -19.87 -1.87 40.87
CA TYR A 259 -19.54 -2.52 39.61
C TYR A 259 -18.20 -2.02 39.03
N LYS A 260 -17.49 -2.90 38.32
CA LYS A 260 -16.19 -2.63 37.66
C LYS A 260 -16.23 -3.19 36.24
N ASN A 261 -15.62 -2.52 35.26
CA ASN A 261 -15.72 -3.01 33.88
C ASN A 261 -14.56 -3.95 33.53
N ILE A 262 -13.35 -3.67 34.03
CA ILE A 262 -12.21 -4.59 34.08
C ILE A 262 -11.64 -4.61 35.49
N ILE A 263 -11.50 -5.81 36.05
CA ILE A 263 -10.74 -6.09 37.27
C ILE A 263 -9.44 -6.81 36.90
N CYS A 264 -8.31 -6.34 37.43
CA CYS A 264 -7.07 -7.12 37.57
C CYS A 264 -6.81 -7.31 39.07
N GLU A 265 -7.08 -8.51 39.58
CA GLU A 265 -7.04 -8.84 41.01
C GLU A 265 -6.08 -10.02 41.31
N MET A 266 -5.94 -10.35 42.60
CA MET A 266 -5.00 -11.37 43.07
C MET A 266 -3.58 -11.07 42.56
N TYR A 267 -2.80 -12.04 42.07
CA TYR A 267 -1.46 -11.78 41.53
C TYR A 267 -1.47 -11.48 40.03
N THR A 268 -2.55 -10.87 39.50
CA THR A 268 -2.61 -10.49 38.09
C THR A 268 -1.61 -9.38 37.77
N ASP A 269 -0.68 -9.66 36.85
CA ASP A 269 0.31 -8.70 36.36
C ASP A 269 0.86 -9.10 34.98
N ASN A 270 1.72 -8.27 34.41
CA ASN A 270 2.15 -8.35 33.02
C ASN A 270 0.94 -8.36 32.07
N VAL A 271 0.08 -7.36 32.21
CA VAL A 271 -1.16 -7.24 31.45
C VAL A 271 -1.12 -5.98 30.58
N ARG A 272 -1.49 -6.13 29.31
CA ARG A 272 -1.89 -5.02 28.44
C ARG A 272 -3.41 -5.04 28.24
N ILE A 273 -4.04 -3.88 28.39
CA ILE A 273 -5.44 -3.62 28.06
C ILE A 273 -5.45 -2.55 26.95
N ALA A 274 -6.00 -2.87 25.77
CA ALA A 274 -6.01 -1.93 24.65
C ALA A 274 -7.24 -2.01 23.73
N TYR A 275 -7.43 -0.98 22.90
CA TYR A 275 -8.41 -0.94 21.80
C TYR A 275 -9.84 -1.38 22.18
N LEU A 276 -10.35 -0.91 23.32
CA LEU A 276 -11.71 -1.16 23.77
C LEU A 276 -12.42 0.12 24.24
N THR A 277 -13.75 0.10 24.24
CA THR A 277 -14.59 1.14 24.85
C THR A 277 -15.25 0.62 26.12
N SER A 278 -15.22 1.41 27.19
CA SER A 278 -15.84 1.09 28.46
C SER A 278 -16.76 2.21 28.95
N THR A 279 -18.03 1.91 29.18
CA THR A 279 -19.04 2.88 29.61
C THR A 279 -19.81 2.40 30.85
N GLY A 280 -20.29 3.35 31.67
CA GLY A 280 -21.08 3.05 32.87
C GLY A 280 -20.32 2.32 33.99
N GLY A 281 -21.04 1.85 35.00
CA GLY A 281 -20.47 1.21 36.19
C GLY A 281 -19.88 2.22 37.19
N GLY A 282 -19.14 1.69 38.17
CA GLY A 282 -18.40 2.49 39.16
C GLY A 282 -17.05 2.92 38.60
N THR A 283 -16.06 2.04 38.69
CA THR A 283 -14.68 2.27 38.25
C THR A 283 -14.38 1.38 37.03
N PRO A 284 -14.23 1.94 35.81
CA PRO A 284 -14.05 1.17 34.59
C PRO A 284 -12.84 0.23 34.58
N ILE A 285 -11.64 0.69 34.95
CA ILE A 285 -10.46 -0.19 35.07
C ILE A 285 -9.91 -0.12 36.49
N TRP A 286 -9.78 -1.27 37.14
CA TRP A 286 -9.34 -1.40 38.53
C TRP A 286 -8.30 -2.50 38.66
N CYS A 287 -7.07 -2.15 39.03
CA CYS A 287 -5.91 -3.06 39.03
C CYS A 287 -5.16 -3.00 40.36
N LYS A 288 -5.44 -3.93 41.27
CA LYS A 288 -4.75 -4.04 42.58
C LYS A 288 -4.93 -5.40 43.26
N LYS A 289 -3.96 -5.74 44.11
CA LYS A 289 -4.02 -6.87 45.07
C LYS A 289 -4.40 -6.33 46.45
N GLU A 290 -5.44 -6.89 47.06
CA GLU A 290 -5.77 -6.61 48.46
C GLU A 290 -4.77 -7.28 49.42
N VAL A 291 -4.52 -6.62 50.57
CA VAL A 291 -3.64 -7.14 51.63
C VAL A 291 -4.32 -8.28 52.36
N VAL A 292 -3.70 -9.46 52.36
CA VAL A 292 -4.21 -10.67 53.02
C VAL A 292 -3.20 -11.13 54.08
N LEU A 293 -3.61 -11.08 55.35
CA LEU A 293 -2.76 -11.37 56.52
C LEU A 293 -2.00 -12.70 56.43
N ALA A 294 -2.67 -13.76 55.98
CA ALA A 294 -2.10 -15.11 55.84
C ALA A 294 -1.19 -15.29 54.61
N ASP A 295 -1.22 -14.33 53.67
CA ASP A 295 -0.49 -14.37 52.40
C ASP A 295 0.64 -13.33 52.44
N THR A 296 1.81 -13.76 52.92
CA THR A 296 3.02 -12.92 53.10
C THR A 296 3.66 -12.43 51.79
N ASN A 297 3.07 -12.75 50.63
CA ASN A 297 3.43 -12.15 49.35
C ASN A 297 2.57 -10.92 49.01
N SER A 298 1.40 -10.75 49.66
CA SER A 298 0.46 -9.65 49.37
C SER A 298 0.84 -8.31 50.02
N TRP A 299 1.88 -8.31 50.87
CA TRP A 299 2.38 -7.14 51.57
C TRP A 299 3.89 -7.24 51.83
N GLY A 300 4.56 -6.10 51.92
CA GLY A 300 5.99 -5.97 52.19
C GLY A 300 6.69 -4.99 51.24
N THR A 301 7.63 -4.20 51.77
CA THR A 301 8.31 -3.10 51.05
C THR A 301 9.04 -3.53 49.77
N SER A 302 9.46 -4.79 49.67
CA SER A 302 10.14 -5.38 48.50
C SER A 302 9.22 -6.19 47.57
N LYS A 303 7.92 -6.34 47.88
CA LYS A 303 6.99 -7.11 47.03
C LYS A 303 6.51 -6.27 45.84
N ARG A 304 6.49 -6.85 44.64
CA ARG A 304 6.01 -6.21 43.42
C ARG A 304 5.08 -7.12 42.61
N LEU A 305 4.09 -6.49 41.98
CA LEU A 305 3.50 -6.91 40.73
C LEU A 305 4.22 -6.14 39.61
N GLU A 306 4.39 -6.72 38.42
CA GLU A 306 5.16 -6.12 37.33
C GLU A 306 4.29 -5.79 36.10
N ASN A 307 4.58 -4.68 35.41
CA ASN A 307 4.10 -4.37 34.06
C ASN A 307 2.56 -4.31 33.91
N ILE A 308 1.94 -3.18 34.28
CA ILE A 308 0.53 -2.89 33.93
C ILE A 308 0.49 -1.79 32.87
N ARG A 309 -0.03 -2.14 31.69
CA ARG A 309 -0.15 -1.23 30.54
C ARG A 309 -1.61 -1.08 30.11
N ILE A 310 -2.05 0.17 29.99
CA ILE A 310 -3.38 0.53 29.48
C ILE A 310 -3.18 1.55 28.37
N ASP A 311 -3.61 1.23 27.15
CA ASP A 311 -3.41 2.15 26.04
C ASP A 311 -4.50 2.11 24.97
N ASN A 312 -4.72 3.22 24.28
CA ASN A 312 -5.64 3.29 23.14
C ASN A 312 -7.08 2.80 23.47
N CYS A 313 -7.54 3.06 24.71
CA CYS A 313 -8.91 2.79 25.19
C CYS A 313 -9.75 4.08 25.34
N ILE A 314 -11.08 3.95 25.20
CA ILE A 314 -12.05 5.01 25.51
C ILE A 314 -12.81 4.65 26.79
N ILE A 315 -12.89 5.58 27.75
CA ILE A 315 -13.60 5.40 29.02
C ILE A 315 -14.54 6.58 29.26
N HIS A 316 -15.84 6.31 29.51
CA HIS A 316 -16.80 7.39 29.70
C HIS A 316 -18.06 7.07 30.52
N ASP A 317 -18.70 8.14 31.02
CA ASP A 317 -20.03 8.11 31.67
C ASP A 317 -20.12 7.14 32.87
N ASN A 318 -19.03 6.99 33.62
CA ASN A 318 -18.94 6.11 34.80
C ASN A 318 -19.04 6.90 36.13
N TYR A 319 -19.43 6.22 37.21
CA TYR A 319 -19.82 6.90 38.45
C TYR A 319 -18.67 7.25 39.41
N ASN A 320 -17.58 6.49 39.44
CA ASN A 320 -16.40 6.76 40.29
C ASN A 320 -15.20 7.18 39.42
N GLU A 321 -14.00 6.70 39.73
CA GLU A 321 -12.76 7.02 39.02
C GLU A 321 -12.74 6.34 37.64
N GLY A 322 -12.03 6.89 36.65
CA GLY A 322 -11.91 6.27 35.32
C GLY A 322 -10.97 5.06 35.33
N MET A 323 -9.81 5.22 35.97
CA MET A 323 -8.83 4.16 36.23
C MET A 323 -8.32 4.22 37.67
N TYR A 324 -8.18 3.07 38.33
CA TYR A 324 -7.67 2.94 39.70
C TYR A 324 -6.57 1.86 39.72
N ILE A 325 -5.31 2.27 39.84
CA ILE A 325 -4.14 1.39 39.71
C ILE A 325 -3.30 1.43 40.99
N GLY A 326 -3.04 0.25 41.56
CA GLY A 326 -2.27 0.08 42.79
C GLY A 326 -3.04 0.46 44.06
N HIS A 327 -2.35 0.93 45.10
CA HIS A 327 -2.93 1.11 46.43
C HIS A 327 -2.70 2.50 47.00
N THR A 328 -3.77 3.22 47.36
CA THR A 328 -3.72 4.61 47.82
C THR A 328 -3.19 4.77 49.24
N ALA A 329 -3.56 3.89 50.17
CA ALA A 329 -3.01 3.92 51.51
C ALA A 329 -1.60 3.33 51.54
N PRO A 330 -0.60 4.03 52.13
CA PRO A 330 0.78 3.54 52.22
C PRO A 330 0.92 2.35 53.19
N TYR A 331 -0.06 2.16 54.08
CA TYR A 331 -0.12 1.07 55.04
C TYR A 331 -1.56 0.52 55.14
N TRP A 332 -1.67 -0.72 55.61
CA TRP A 332 -2.91 -1.40 55.93
C TRP A 332 -2.90 -1.79 57.42
N ASP A 333 -3.91 -1.36 58.18
CA ASP A 333 -4.13 -1.74 59.57
C ASP A 333 -4.73 -3.15 59.63
N THR A 334 -3.94 -4.14 60.03
CA THR A 334 -4.42 -5.53 60.12
C THR A 334 -5.18 -5.83 61.41
N GLN A 335 -5.49 -4.83 62.23
CA GLN A 335 -6.28 -4.97 63.47
C GLN A 335 -7.59 -4.13 63.43
N ALA A 336 -7.84 -3.40 62.35
CA ALA A 336 -9.12 -2.74 62.14
C ALA A 336 -10.26 -3.76 61.88
N PRO A 337 -11.52 -3.45 62.23
CA PRO A 337 -12.64 -4.39 62.06
C PRO A 337 -12.84 -4.85 60.61
N GLY A 338 -13.06 -6.16 60.42
CA GLY A 338 -13.18 -6.78 59.09
C GLY A 338 -11.84 -7.35 58.60
N THR A 339 -11.51 -7.12 57.33
CA THR A 339 -10.27 -7.59 56.68
C THR A 339 -9.09 -6.62 56.84
N GLY A 340 -9.09 -5.84 57.94
CA GLY A 340 -8.24 -4.66 58.09
C GLY A 340 -8.74 -3.46 57.27
N ALA A 341 -8.03 -2.33 57.37
CA ALA A 341 -8.44 -1.05 56.78
C ALA A 341 -7.24 -0.23 56.26
N PRO A 342 -7.45 0.71 55.30
CA PRO A 342 -6.41 1.64 54.87
C PRO A 342 -5.93 2.53 56.04
N TYR A 343 -4.61 2.66 56.19
CA TYR A 343 -3.99 3.47 57.24
C TYR A 343 -3.03 4.52 56.68
N TYR A 344 -3.21 5.75 57.18
CA TYR A 344 -2.41 6.92 56.85
C TYR A 344 -1.81 7.46 58.16
N PRO A 345 -0.51 7.22 58.45
CA PRO A 345 0.11 7.75 59.66
C PRO A 345 0.19 9.28 59.64
N ASN A 346 0.36 9.87 60.81
CA ASN A 346 0.59 11.29 61.01
C ASN A 346 2.01 11.73 60.61
N VAL A 347 2.30 13.03 60.73
CA VAL A 347 3.62 13.59 60.46
C VAL A 347 4.62 13.12 61.53
N GLY A 348 5.72 12.47 61.10
CA GLY A 348 6.73 11.93 62.01
C GLY A 348 6.31 10.68 62.80
N GLU A 349 5.10 10.16 62.58
CA GLU A 349 4.65 8.90 63.17
C GLU A 349 5.32 7.72 62.47
N VAL A 350 5.96 6.84 63.25
CA VAL A 350 6.52 5.58 62.77
C VAL A 350 5.48 4.48 63.02
N PRO A 351 4.86 3.90 61.98
CA PRO A 351 3.87 2.85 62.15
C PRO A 351 4.49 1.61 62.81
N ASP A 352 3.76 0.99 63.75
CA ASP A 352 4.11 -0.34 64.25
C ASP A 352 4.16 -1.36 63.09
N PRO A 353 5.32 -1.96 62.77
CA PRO A 353 5.45 -2.92 61.68
C PRO A 353 4.76 -4.26 61.98
N VAL A 354 4.33 -4.51 63.22
CA VAL A 354 3.54 -5.70 63.59
C VAL A 354 2.08 -5.53 63.15
N ARG A 355 1.44 -4.40 63.46
CA ARG A 355 0.05 -4.07 63.09
C ARG A 355 -0.12 -3.53 61.67
N TYR A 356 0.79 -2.69 61.19
CA TYR A 356 0.64 -1.97 59.93
C TYR A 356 1.52 -2.57 58.84
N LYS A 357 0.91 -2.99 57.72
CA LYS A 357 1.61 -3.63 56.59
C LYS A 357 1.62 -2.75 55.36
N VAL A 358 2.77 -2.61 54.70
CA VAL A 358 2.88 -1.94 53.40
C VAL A 358 2.26 -2.84 52.32
N PRO A 359 1.23 -2.39 51.57
CA PRO A 359 0.67 -3.17 50.47
C PRO A 359 1.71 -3.52 49.40
N ILE A 360 1.50 -4.61 48.66
CA ILE A 360 2.28 -4.89 47.45
C ILE A 360 2.14 -3.75 46.43
N ARG A 361 3.25 -3.36 45.81
CA ARG A 361 3.32 -2.25 44.85
C ARG A 361 3.28 -2.77 43.40
N ILE A 362 2.88 -1.94 42.45
CA ILE A 362 2.94 -2.27 41.01
C ILE A 362 4.12 -1.53 40.38
N ASN A 363 5.04 -2.24 39.73
CA ASN A 363 6.20 -1.67 39.04
C ASN A 363 5.95 -1.59 37.52
N ASN A 364 6.53 -0.60 36.84
CA ASN A 364 6.34 -0.31 35.41
C ASN A 364 4.86 -0.16 35.02
N VAL A 365 4.26 0.94 35.46
CA VAL A 365 2.90 1.34 35.05
C VAL A 365 3.01 2.28 33.84
N ARG A 366 2.22 1.99 32.79
CA ARG A 366 2.18 2.77 31.54
C ARG A 366 0.73 3.03 31.12
N ILE A 367 0.31 4.29 31.06
CA ILE A 367 -1.05 4.67 30.68
C ILE A 367 -1.01 5.77 29.61
N HIS A 368 -1.43 5.47 28.38
CA HIS A 368 -1.25 6.41 27.26
C HIS A 368 -2.24 6.29 26.09
N HIS A 369 -2.45 7.40 25.36
CA HIS A 369 -3.42 7.51 24.25
C HIS A 369 -4.87 7.11 24.63
N CYS A 370 -5.22 7.17 25.91
CA CYS A 370 -6.59 6.98 26.35
C CYS A 370 -7.38 8.29 26.29
N LEU A 371 -8.67 8.17 25.99
CA LEU A 371 -9.65 9.25 26.06
C LEU A 371 -10.60 8.97 27.23
N LEU A 372 -10.64 9.88 28.20
CA LEU A 372 -11.49 9.80 29.38
C LEU A 372 -12.44 11.00 29.42
N TYR A 373 -13.76 10.78 29.47
CA TYR A 373 -14.71 11.89 29.63
C TYR A 373 -15.95 11.57 30.46
N ASN A 374 -16.54 12.60 31.08
CA ASN A 374 -17.70 12.48 31.98
C ASN A 374 -17.44 11.50 33.14
N ILE A 375 -16.25 11.60 33.75
CA ILE A 375 -15.81 10.72 34.84
C ILE A 375 -16.37 11.26 36.16
N GLY A 376 -16.98 10.39 36.98
CA GLY A 376 -17.65 10.81 38.22
C GLY A 376 -16.69 11.25 39.33
N GLY A 377 -15.52 10.62 39.43
CA GLY A 377 -14.42 10.95 40.34
C GLY A 377 -13.13 11.30 39.59
N ASP A 378 -12.00 10.83 40.09
CA ASP A 378 -10.69 11.02 39.46
C ASP A 378 -10.64 10.46 38.03
N GLY A 379 -9.92 11.10 37.11
CA GLY A 379 -9.72 10.57 35.75
C GLY A 379 -8.85 9.31 35.78
N ILE A 380 -7.56 9.49 36.08
CA ILE A 380 -6.58 8.41 36.25
C ILE A 380 -5.98 8.51 37.66
N GLN A 381 -6.22 7.51 38.51
CA GLN A 381 -5.63 7.38 39.84
C GLN A 381 -4.56 6.26 39.85
N VAL A 382 -3.30 6.63 40.15
CA VAL A 382 -2.19 5.67 40.29
C VAL A 382 -1.47 5.87 41.62
N ALA A 383 -1.50 4.86 42.49
CA ALA A 383 -0.87 4.96 43.80
C ALA A 383 -0.10 3.70 44.19
N GLY A 384 0.82 3.82 45.13
CA GLY A 384 1.58 2.67 45.65
C GLY A 384 2.35 1.91 44.55
N SER A 385 2.90 2.62 43.56
CA SER A 385 3.46 2.05 42.33
C SER A 385 4.85 2.63 42.01
N ASP A 386 5.69 1.90 41.29
CA ASP A 386 7.06 2.27 40.92
C ASP A 386 7.22 2.30 39.39
N ASP A 387 8.11 3.17 38.88
CA ASP A 387 8.27 3.41 37.43
C ASP A 387 6.93 3.70 36.74
N VAL A 388 6.39 4.90 36.96
CA VAL A 388 5.05 5.30 36.49
C VAL A 388 5.14 6.35 35.40
N LYS A 389 4.73 6.02 34.17
CA LYS A 389 4.58 7.01 33.09
C LYS A 389 3.13 7.11 32.62
N ILE A 390 2.59 8.33 32.63
CA ILE A 390 1.22 8.62 32.16
C ILE A 390 1.31 9.74 31.13
N TYR A 391 1.03 9.43 29.86
CA TYR A 391 1.34 10.35 28.76
C TYR A 391 0.43 10.30 27.55
N ASN A 392 0.36 11.40 26.78
CA ASN A 392 -0.47 11.52 25.58
C ASN A 392 -1.97 11.17 25.79
N ASN A 393 -2.52 11.33 27.00
CA ASN A 393 -3.95 11.10 27.28
C ASN A 393 -4.76 12.39 27.16
N GLU A 394 -6.05 12.25 26.83
CA GLU A 394 -7.04 13.33 26.99
C GLU A 394 -8.01 12.99 28.13
N ILE A 395 -8.20 13.93 29.05
CA ILE A 395 -9.12 13.79 30.19
C ILE A 395 -9.97 15.06 30.30
N ARG A 396 -11.31 14.92 30.23
CA ARG A 396 -12.21 16.07 30.28
C ARG A 396 -13.50 15.84 31.04
N ASN A 397 -13.99 16.86 31.74
CA ASN A 397 -15.17 16.74 32.62
C ASN A 397 -15.04 15.56 33.60
N HIS A 398 -13.86 15.40 34.21
CA HIS A 398 -13.67 14.55 35.39
C HIS A 398 -14.16 15.26 36.65
N ALA A 399 -14.25 14.51 37.76
CA ALA A 399 -14.81 14.95 39.02
C ALA A 399 -16.28 15.42 38.92
N SER A 400 -17.05 14.91 37.96
CA SER A 400 -18.40 15.40 37.61
C SER A 400 -19.47 15.20 38.70
N ARG A 401 -19.17 14.46 39.77
CA ARG A 401 -19.98 14.43 41.02
C ARG A 401 -19.73 15.63 41.95
N ASN A 402 -18.73 16.47 41.66
CA ASN A 402 -18.26 17.59 42.48
C ASN A 402 -17.84 17.19 43.91
N VAL A 403 -17.06 16.11 44.04
CA VAL A 403 -16.59 15.53 45.31
C VAL A 403 -15.14 15.91 45.57
N TRP A 404 -14.87 16.66 46.65
CA TRP A 404 -13.56 17.22 46.99
C TRP A 404 -12.43 16.21 47.28
N SER A 405 -12.75 14.94 47.55
CA SER A 405 -11.76 13.86 47.75
C SER A 405 -11.41 13.12 46.47
N ASP A 406 -12.22 13.25 45.42
CA ASP A 406 -12.23 12.41 44.21
C ASP A 406 -12.16 13.35 42.98
N ASN A 407 -11.17 14.25 42.96
CA ASN A 407 -11.17 15.42 42.09
C ASN A 407 -9.98 15.58 41.11
N GLY A 408 -9.01 14.67 41.06
CA GLY A 408 -7.82 14.80 40.20
C GLY A 408 -8.02 14.28 38.77
N GLY A 409 -7.61 15.04 37.76
CA GLY A 409 -7.62 14.59 36.36
C GLY A 409 -6.65 13.44 36.15
N ILE A 410 -5.38 13.67 36.49
CA ILE A 410 -4.47 12.60 36.90
C ILE A 410 -4.11 12.86 38.37
N ILE A 411 -4.29 11.85 39.22
CA ILE A 411 -3.85 11.86 40.61
C ILE A 411 -2.83 10.74 40.86
N TRP A 412 -1.71 11.08 41.48
CA TRP A 412 -0.70 10.10 41.88
C TRP A 412 -0.13 10.35 43.28
N GLY A 413 0.20 9.27 43.99
CA GLY A 413 0.64 9.37 45.37
C GLY A 413 1.31 8.11 45.90
N GLY A 414 2.34 8.28 46.73
CA GLY A 414 3.12 7.16 47.25
C GLY A 414 3.85 6.38 46.15
N VAL A 415 4.15 7.01 45.00
CA VAL A 415 4.83 6.39 43.85
C VAL A 415 6.34 6.70 43.82
N THR A 416 7.13 5.96 43.02
CA THR A 416 8.55 6.28 42.74
C THR A 416 8.86 6.31 41.25
N ASN A 417 9.88 7.08 40.86
CA ASN A 417 10.38 7.20 39.48
C ASN A 417 9.27 7.50 38.46
N TRP A 418 8.66 8.68 38.56
CA TRP A 418 7.44 8.99 37.82
C TRP A 418 7.58 10.16 36.84
N GLU A 419 6.85 10.08 35.73
CA GLU A 419 6.85 11.03 34.62
C GLU A 419 5.43 11.22 34.07
N ILE A 420 4.92 12.45 34.14
CA ILE A 420 3.58 12.83 33.66
C ILE A 420 3.76 13.83 32.52
N THR A 421 3.50 13.41 31.28
CA THR A 421 3.89 14.20 30.09
C THR A 421 2.89 14.22 28.95
N ASN A 422 2.83 15.32 28.20
CA ASN A 422 2.05 15.41 26.96
C ASN A 422 0.52 15.19 27.12
N ASN A 423 -0.01 15.23 28.36
CA ASN A 423 -1.44 15.03 28.60
C ASN A 423 -2.22 16.34 28.38
N TYR A 424 -3.45 16.23 27.89
CA TYR A 424 -4.40 17.33 27.78
C TYR A 424 -5.53 17.11 28.78
N ILE A 425 -5.66 18.00 29.77
CA ILE A 425 -6.65 17.88 30.84
C ILE A 425 -7.44 19.18 30.94
N HIS A 426 -8.78 19.09 30.80
CA HIS A 426 -9.60 20.29 30.62
C HIS A 426 -11.09 20.18 31.01
N ASP A 427 -11.75 21.33 31.08
CA ASP A 427 -13.20 21.47 31.29
C ASP A 427 -13.74 20.67 32.50
N SER A 428 -13.01 20.73 33.62
CA SER A 428 -13.30 19.94 34.83
C SER A 428 -13.72 20.80 36.01
N TRP A 429 -14.47 20.20 36.93
CA TRP A 429 -14.67 20.80 38.24
C TRP A 429 -13.41 20.65 39.12
N GLY A 430 -12.76 19.49 39.09
CA GLY A 430 -11.64 19.17 39.96
C GLY A 430 -10.26 19.68 39.49
N ASP A 431 -9.23 19.40 40.31
CA ASP A 431 -7.81 19.65 40.00
C ASP A 431 -7.42 18.96 38.68
N LEU A 432 -6.58 19.60 37.86
CA LEU A 432 -6.16 19.02 36.58
C LEU A 432 -5.06 17.95 36.79
N LEU A 433 -4.01 18.28 37.55
CA LEU A 433 -3.03 17.33 38.10
C LEU A 433 -2.97 17.44 39.63
N GLN A 434 -3.02 16.32 40.35
CA GLN A 434 -2.84 16.27 41.81
C GLN A 434 -1.76 15.25 42.20
N CYS A 435 -0.80 15.64 43.04
CA CYS A 435 0.38 14.82 43.34
C CYS A 435 0.75 14.84 44.82
N TYR A 436 0.85 13.65 45.41
CA TYR A 436 1.46 13.42 46.72
C TYR A 436 2.90 12.92 46.49
N ALA A 437 3.80 13.88 46.33
CA ALA A 437 5.18 13.67 45.89
C ALA A 437 6.05 13.12 47.02
N SER A 438 5.97 11.81 47.22
CA SER A 438 6.85 11.01 48.08
C SER A 438 8.21 10.68 47.44
N SER A 439 8.47 11.18 46.24
CA SER A 439 9.66 10.88 45.44
C SER A 439 9.88 11.94 44.34
N SER A 440 11.09 11.96 43.79
CA SER A 440 11.40 12.79 42.62
C SER A 440 10.74 12.27 41.35
N GLY A 441 10.31 13.20 40.51
CA GLY A 441 9.69 12.94 39.23
C GLY A 441 9.45 14.23 38.44
N VAL A 442 8.89 14.08 37.25
CA VAL A 442 8.77 15.16 36.26
C VAL A 442 7.31 15.33 35.82
N ILE A 443 6.81 16.57 35.87
CA ILE A 443 5.60 17.00 35.17
C ILE A 443 6.08 17.86 33.99
N LYS A 444 6.00 17.36 32.77
CA LYS A 444 6.54 18.08 31.60
C LYS A 444 5.59 18.12 30.42
N ASN A 445 5.52 19.26 29.71
CA ASN A 445 4.79 19.33 28.45
C ASN A 445 3.30 18.93 28.56
N ASN A 446 2.62 19.23 29.67
CA ASN A 446 1.17 19.01 29.78
C ASN A 446 0.43 20.32 29.45
N LEU A 447 -0.79 20.17 28.93
CA LEU A 447 -1.73 21.26 28.73
C LEU A 447 -2.88 21.12 29.73
N LEU A 448 -2.95 22.05 30.66
CA LEU A 448 -3.87 22.03 31.80
C LEU A 448 -4.71 23.31 31.75
N VAL A 449 -5.98 23.21 31.30
CA VAL A 449 -6.81 24.40 31.03
C VAL A 449 -8.26 24.31 31.47
N ARG A 450 -8.89 25.45 31.78
CA ARG A 450 -10.34 25.55 32.09
C ARG A 450 -10.78 24.66 33.27
N GLY A 451 -9.92 24.56 34.29
CA GLY A 451 -10.19 23.82 35.53
C GLY A 451 -10.74 24.73 36.63
N GLN A 452 -11.80 24.31 37.31
CA GLN A 452 -12.43 25.13 38.36
C GLN A 452 -11.66 25.15 39.70
N ASN A 453 -10.64 24.28 39.86
CA ASN A 453 -9.71 24.27 40.99
C ASN A 453 -8.26 24.47 40.51
N GLU A 454 -7.29 23.70 41.02
CA GLU A 454 -5.86 23.89 40.72
C GLU A 454 -5.44 23.29 39.37
N GLY A 455 -4.48 23.92 38.70
CA GLY A 455 -3.81 23.36 37.53
C GLY A 455 -2.88 22.21 37.92
N ILE A 456 -1.88 22.49 38.76
CA ILE A 456 -1.05 21.48 39.41
C ILE A 456 -1.12 21.66 40.92
N SER A 457 -1.55 20.62 41.62
CA SER A 457 -1.77 20.56 43.06
C SER A 457 -0.71 19.64 43.69
N LEU A 458 0.47 20.18 44.03
CA LEU A 458 1.57 19.43 44.64
C LEU A 458 1.49 19.44 46.17
N ARG A 459 1.67 18.25 46.75
CA ARG A 459 1.89 17.99 48.18
C ARG A 459 3.23 17.28 48.32
N VAL A 460 4.27 18.02 48.69
CA VAL A 460 5.66 17.52 48.69
C VAL A 460 5.97 16.82 50.03
N GLU A 461 6.24 15.52 50.01
CA GLU A 461 6.45 14.68 51.20
C GLU A 461 7.93 14.26 51.38
N GLY A 462 8.85 15.23 51.49
CA GLY A 462 10.25 14.93 51.83
C GLY A 462 11.29 15.92 51.30
N PRO A 463 12.59 15.52 51.27
CA PRO A 463 13.69 16.24 50.62
C PRO A 463 13.79 16.04 49.09
N GLN A 464 12.86 15.33 48.45
CA GLN A 464 12.91 14.99 47.02
C GLN A 464 12.38 16.12 46.12
N THR A 465 13.22 16.54 45.16
CA THR A 465 12.87 17.56 44.16
C THR A 465 11.91 17.01 43.10
N VAL A 466 10.86 17.78 42.81
CA VAL A 466 9.98 17.60 41.64
C VAL A 466 10.34 18.65 40.59
N THR A 467 10.37 18.29 39.32
CA THR A 467 10.53 19.25 38.22
C THR A 467 9.21 19.43 37.48
N ILE A 468 8.76 20.68 37.34
CA ILE A 468 7.66 21.10 36.49
C ILE A 468 8.26 21.92 35.35
N GLU A 469 8.24 21.43 34.10
CA GLU A 469 8.82 22.17 32.96
C GLU A 469 8.08 22.08 31.63
N ASP A 470 8.17 23.13 30.82
CA ASP A 470 7.55 23.20 29.48
C ASP A 470 6.01 23.00 29.44
N ASN A 471 5.32 23.09 30.58
CA ASN A 471 3.85 22.96 30.64
C ASN A 471 3.16 24.30 30.33
N THR A 472 1.92 24.24 29.87
CA THR A 472 0.98 25.37 29.96
C THR A 472 -0.10 25.08 30.97
N ILE A 473 -0.33 26.06 31.83
CA ILE A 473 -1.41 26.06 32.80
C ILE A 473 -2.17 27.38 32.63
N ALA A 474 -3.40 27.32 32.12
CA ALA A 474 -4.16 28.51 31.74
C ALA A 474 -5.63 28.43 32.15
N ASP A 475 -6.25 29.57 32.48
CA ASP A 475 -7.69 29.64 32.77
C ASP A 475 -8.14 28.66 33.87
N VAL A 476 -7.31 28.56 34.93
CA VAL A 476 -7.66 27.82 36.15
C VAL A 476 -8.12 28.81 37.22
N HIS A 477 -9.25 28.50 37.87
CA HIS A 477 -9.93 29.43 38.78
C HIS A 477 -9.28 29.51 40.19
N SER A 478 -8.35 28.60 40.52
CA SER A 478 -7.56 28.62 41.74
C SER A 478 -6.11 29.02 41.48
N SER A 479 -5.12 28.14 41.63
CA SER A 479 -3.70 28.43 41.36
C SER A 479 -3.18 27.63 40.17
N CYS A 480 -2.28 28.21 39.36
CA CYS A 480 -1.66 27.48 38.26
C CYS A 480 -0.77 26.35 38.81
N VAL A 481 0.12 26.68 39.75
CA VAL A 481 0.85 25.68 40.55
C VAL A 481 0.66 25.99 42.03
N ARG A 482 0.11 25.03 42.78
CA ARG A 482 0.08 25.00 44.24
C ARG A 482 1.15 24.05 44.76
N VAL A 483 1.95 24.48 45.74
CA VAL A 483 2.98 23.69 46.40
C VAL A 483 2.79 23.75 47.92
N ASN A 484 2.25 22.67 48.47
CA ASN A 484 2.10 22.47 49.91
C ASN A 484 3.33 21.70 50.43
N GLY A 485 3.98 22.23 51.48
CA GLY A 485 5.02 21.53 52.26
C GLY A 485 4.45 20.40 53.11
N PHE A 486 3.83 19.43 52.46
CA PHE A 486 3.00 18.43 53.13
C PHE A 486 3.86 17.53 54.02
N ARG A 487 3.35 17.23 55.23
CA ARG A 487 4.13 16.55 56.29
C ARG A 487 5.46 17.23 56.64
N GLY A 488 5.63 18.53 56.34
CA GLY A 488 6.89 19.25 56.58
C GLY A 488 7.95 19.04 55.50
N GLY A 489 7.58 18.59 54.30
CA GLY A 489 8.48 18.56 53.15
C GLY A 489 8.89 19.98 52.71
N THR A 490 10.19 20.19 52.56
CA THR A 490 10.81 21.50 52.24
C THR A 490 11.62 21.48 50.94
N ALA A 491 11.57 20.38 50.18
CA ALA A 491 12.31 20.27 48.92
C ALA A 491 11.87 21.34 47.91
N PRO A 492 12.81 21.93 47.14
CA PRO A 492 12.48 22.84 46.07
C PRO A 492 11.83 22.07 44.92
N VAL A 493 10.63 22.51 44.53
CA VAL A 493 10.05 22.23 43.22
C VAL A 493 10.76 23.12 42.20
N LEU A 494 11.38 22.54 41.19
CA LEU A 494 11.99 23.29 40.09
C LEU A 494 10.92 23.62 39.05
N LEU A 495 10.72 24.91 38.77
CA LEU A 495 9.68 25.40 37.87
C LEU A 495 10.37 26.13 36.70
N ASN A 496 10.47 25.50 35.52
CA ASN A 496 11.24 26.02 34.38
C ASN A 496 10.40 26.12 33.08
N ARG A 497 10.50 27.23 32.35
CA ARG A 497 9.92 27.41 30.99
C ARG A 497 8.40 27.21 30.87
N ASN A 498 7.67 27.18 31.99
CA ASN A 498 6.21 26.98 31.96
C ASN A 498 5.50 28.29 31.62
N ILE A 499 4.30 28.18 31.04
CA ILE A 499 3.36 29.29 30.91
C ILE A 499 2.34 29.18 32.05
N LEU A 500 2.21 30.24 32.83
CA LEU A 500 1.33 30.33 34.00
C LEU A 500 0.34 31.48 33.81
N ALA A 501 -0.86 31.16 33.32
CA ALA A 501 -1.85 32.14 32.91
C ALA A 501 -3.10 32.09 33.78
N LYS A 502 -3.14 32.97 34.77
CA LYS A 502 -4.13 32.97 35.84
C LYS A 502 -5.46 33.60 35.45
N TRP A 503 -6.56 33.02 35.95
CA TRP A 503 -7.88 33.61 35.89
C TRP A 503 -8.05 34.66 36.99
N GLN A 504 -8.15 35.93 36.62
CA GLN A 504 -8.24 37.07 37.54
C GLN A 504 -7.02 37.19 38.50
N ASN A 505 -7.20 37.85 39.65
CA ASN A 505 -6.16 38.19 40.63
C ASN A 505 -5.71 37.00 41.53
N VAL A 506 -5.83 35.76 41.04
CA VAL A 506 -5.35 34.57 41.76
C VAL A 506 -3.82 34.44 41.67
N ARG A 507 -3.26 33.38 42.25
CA ARG A 507 -1.80 33.17 42.32
C ARG A 507 -1.34 32.24 41.19
N ALA A 508 -0.39 32.68 40.38
CA ALA A 508 0.25 31.79 39.40
C ALA A 508 1.00 30.67 40.13
N VAL A 509 1.85 31.02 41.10
CA VAL A 509 2.44 30.08 42.05
C VAL A 509 1.91 30.38 43.46
N TYR A 510 1.30 29.39 44.11
CA TYR A 510 0.91 29.45 45.51
C TYR A 510 1.71 28.45 46.34
N VAL A 511 2.50 28.95 47.29
CA VAL A 511 3.31 28.15 48.20
C VAL A 511 2.77 28.26 49.62
N GLU A 512 2.64 27.12 50.32
CA GLU A 512 2.12 27.03 51.68
C GLU A 512 2.79 25.94 52.52
N ASN A 513 2.55 25.95 53.83
CA ASN A 513 3.04 24.94 54.79
C ASN A 513 4.57 24.69 54.80
N GLY A 514 5.37 25.66 54.34
CA GLY A 514 6.84 25.52 54.28
C GLY A 514 7.37 24.81 53.03
N GLY A 515 6.51 24.58 52.02
CA GLY A 515 6.98 24.14 50.70
C GLY A 515 7.92 25.17 50.06
N ALA A 516 8.68 24.74 49.04
CA ALA A 516 9.64 25.59 48.35
C ALA A 516 9.49 25.46 46.82
N VAL A 517 9.66 26.58 46.12
CA VAL A 517 9.72 26.64 44.66
C VAL A 517 11.00 27.38 44.26
N THR A 518 11.69 26.89 43.24
CA THR A 518 12.81 27.58 42.59
C THR A 518 12.45 27.75 41.13
N GLU A 519 12.23 29.00 40.72
CA GLU A 519 11.94 29.32 39.33
C GLU A 519 13.22 29.44 38.51
N GLY A 520 13.18 28.95 37.27
CA GLY A 520 14.25 29.09 36.31
C GLY A 520 14.50 30.53 35.90
N THR A 521 15.67 30.79 35.30
CA THR A 521 16.07 32.12 34.83
C THR A 521 16.60 32.06 33.39
N ASN A 522 16.66 33.20 32.71
CA ASN A 522 17.11 33.32 31.31
C ASN A 522 16.30 32.37 30.41
N ALA A 523 16.95 31.49 29.65
CA ALA A 523 16.30 30.48 28.81
C ALA A 523 15.43 29.46 29.60
N ASN A 524 15.54 29.41 30.93
CA ASN A 524 14.70 28.56 31.80
C ASN A 524 13.56 29.33 32.50
N ALA A 525 13.39 30.63 32.26
CA ALA A 525 12.37 31.43 32.95
C ALA A 525 10.92 30.99 32.63
N ASN A 526 10.04 31.01 33.63
CA ASN A 526 8.61 30.86 33.41
C ASN A 526 8.00 32.16 32.85
N THR A 527 6.90 32.03 32.14
CA THR A 527 6.09 33.15 31.65
C THR A 527 4.79 33.22 32.45
N GLU A 528 4.78 34.00 33.53
CA GLU A 528 3.52 34.41 34.18
C GLU A 528 2.84 35.49 33.32
N GLN A 529 1.53 35.34 33.10
CA GLN A 529 0.69 36.42 32.55
C GLN A 529 -0.35 36.88 33.57
N ALA A 530 -0.47 38.21 33.71
CA ALA A 530 -1.27 38.84 34.76
C ALA A 530 -2.79 38.62 34.59
N THR A 531 -3.24 38.41 33.36
CA THR A 531 -4.61 38.08 32.97
C THR A 531 -4.56 37.17 31.74
N LEU A 532 -5.72 36.64 31.35
CA LEU A 532 -5.91 35.85 30.12
C LEU A 532 -5.98 36.74 28.85
N THR A 533 -5.55 38.00 28.93
CA THR A 533 -5.75 39.01 27.87
C THR A 533 -4.62 38.96 26.86
N GLY A 534 -4.93 38.54 25.63
CA GLY A 534 -3.89 38.17 24.65
C GLY A 534 -3.30 36.78 24.90
N LEU A 535 -3.89 36.02 25.83
CA LEU A 535 -3.56 34.62 26.04
C LEU A 535 -4.67 33.73 25.48
N ASP A 536 -4.29 32.90 24.51
CA ASP A 536 -5.14 31.89 23.89
C ASP A 536 -5.39 30.74 24.87
N VAL A 537 -6.41 30.82 25.72
CA VAL A 537 -6.58 29.87 26.84
C VAL A 537 -6.82 28.41 26.45
N ASN A 538 -7.17 28.13 25.19
CA ASN A 538 -7.53 26.77 24.78
C ASN A 538 -6.41 26.02 24.04
N ASN A 539 -5.30 26.67 23.69
CA ASN A 539 -4.04 26.44 24.41
C ASN A 539 -3.08 27.62 24.26
N TYR A 540 -2.36 27.97 25.32
CA TYR A 540 -0.98 28.40 25.13
C TYR A 540 -0.13 27.13 25.08
N TYR A 541 0.97 27.14 24.36
CA TYR A 541 1.95 26.05 24.35
C TYR A 541 3.32 26.51 23.83
N LEU A 542 3.70 27.79 24.01
CA LEU A 542 5.01 28.35 23.62
C LEU A 542 6.12 28.29 24.72
N PRO A 543 6.65 27.14 25.17
CA PRO A 543 7.96 27.12 25.83
C PRO A 543 9.10 27.50 24.85
N ALA A 544 9.27 28.80 24.66
CA ALA A 544 10.44 29.52 24.15
C ALA A 544 11.33 28.81 23.09
N SER A 545 11.12 29.15 21.80
CA SER A 545 12.06 28.90 20.69
C SER A 545 12.66 27.47 20.67
N GLY A 546 11.76 26.51 20.86
CA GLY A 546 12.05 25.10 21.05
C GLY A 546 10.74 24.31 21.24
N VAL A 547 9.69 24.99 21.74
CA VAL A 547 8.33 24.47 21.91
C VAL A 547 7.28 25.58 21.60
N ASN A 548 6.09 25.25 21.06
CA ASN A 548 5.19 26.18 20.34
C ASN A 548 3.65 25.98 20.49
N GLY A 549 2.86 27.03 20.76
CA GLY A 549 1.40 27.04 20.46
C GLY A 549 0.50 28.12 21.09
N PHE A 550 -0.69 28.27 20.47
CA PHE A 550 -1.66 29.37 20.63
C PHE A 550 -3.04 28.89 20.05
N ARG A 551 -4.13 28.62 20.82
CA ARG A 551 -5.46 28.16 20.31
C ARG A 551 -6.76 28.56 21.08
N ILE A 552 -7.91 28.56 20.36
CA ILE A 552 -9.27 28.10 20.75
C ILE A 552 -9.33 26.56 20.69
N GLY A 553 -10.39 25.94 21.21
CA GLY A 553 -10.60 24.49 21.12
C GLY A 553 -10.91 23.95 19.72
N THR A 554 -10.20 24.38 18.65
CA THR A 554 -9.99 23.47 17.51
C THR A 554 -9.06 22.37 17.98
N GLU A 555 -9.59 21.16 17.91
CA GLU A 555 -9.13 19.95 18.57
C GLU A 555 -8.99 18.88 17.48
N ILE A 556 -7.91 18.13 17.49
CA ILE A 556 -7.65 17.10 16.46
C ILE A 556 -8.23 15.79 16.97
N ILE A 557 -9.45 15.49 16.56
CA ILE A 557 -10.21 14.33 17.07
C ILE A 557 -9.84 13.03 16.31
N GLY A 558 -8.69 13.01 15.63
CA GLY A 558 -7.98 11.78 15.28
C GLY A 558 -7.08 11.85 14.04
N ILE A 559 -6.18 10.86 13.90
CA ILE A 559 -5.18 10.75 12.82
C ILE A 559 -4.95 9.27 12.46
N GLY A 560 -4.51 8.99 11.22
CA GLY A 560 -3.89 7.72 10.83
C GLY A 560 -2.35 7.81 10.80
N SER A 561 -1.72 6.94 11.58
CA SER A 561 -0.29 6.53 11.52
C SER A 561 0.83 7.55 11.72
N ASN A 562 0.62 8.87 11.77
CA ASN A 562 1.70 9.83 12.10
C ASN A 562 1.22 11.00 13.00
N THR A 563 2.16 11.63 13.72
CA THR A 563 1.89 12.51 14.87
C THR A 563 2.09 14.01 14.63
N GLY A 564 2.17 14.46 13.37
CA GLY A 564 2.68 15.79 13.03
C GLY A 564 1.75 16.99 13.28
N ALA A 565 0.45 16.78 13.54
CA ALA A 565 -0.56 17.81 13.28
C ALA A 565 -0.79 18.79 14.45
N VAL A 566 -0.74 20.09 14.15
CA VAL A 566 -0.79 21.20 15.12
C VAL A 566 -1.69 22.32 14.59
N ILE A 567 -2.61 22.85 15.41
CA ILE A 567 -3.33 24.08 15.06
C ILE A 567 -2.60 25.31 15.63
N VAL A 568 -2.34 26.30 14.77
CA VAL A 568 -1.22 27.26 14.93
C VAL A 568 -1.57 28.52 15.74
N SER A 569 -2.78 29.08 15.57
CA SER A 569 -3.25 30.30 16.27
C SER A 569 -4.75 30.40 16.72
N PRO A 570 -5.55 29.34 16.96
CA PRO A 570 -7.03 29.44 16.99
C PRO A 570 -7.85 30.35 17.91
N ASN A 571 -7.37 31.06 18.95
CA ASN A 571 -8.25 31.98 19.72
C ASN A 571 -8.28 33.38 19.09
N SER A 572 -7.41 33.61 18.11
CA SER A 572 -7.74 34.41 16.94
C SER A 572 -9.02 33.90 16.29
N GLN A 573 -9.91 34.82 15.93
CA GLN A 573 -11.21 34.51 15.30
C GLN A 573 -11.10 33.74 13.96
N ASN A 574 -9.92 33.70 13.35
CA ASN A 574 -9.54 32.87 12.21
C ASN A 574 -8.18 32.19 12.48
N THR A 575 -7.94 31.00 11.92
CA THR A 575 -6.73 30.20 12.22
C THR A 575 -6.29 29.25 11.11
N ALA A 576 -5.01 28.85 11.16
CA ALA A 576 -4.41 27.84 10.30
C ALA A 576 -4.08 26.55 11.07
N VAL A 577 -4.13 25.41 10.38
CA VAL A 577 -3.66 24.10 10.85
C VAL A 577 -2.44 23.68 10.02
N THR A 578 -1.43 23.07 10.63
CA THR A 578 -0.21 22.59 9.96
C THR A 578 0.18 21.18 10.42
N GLY A 579 1.14 20.54 9.75
CA GLY A 579 1.63 19.19 10.09
C GLY A 579 0.61 18.05 9.88
N LEU A 580 -0.51 18.38 9.22
CA LEU A 580 -1.58 17.46 8.83
C LEU A 580 -1.07 16.40 7.84
N ILE A 581 -1.39 15.14 8.11
CA ILE A 581 -1.04 13.95 7.31
C ILE A 581 -2.27 13.01 7.25
N LYS A 582 -2.16 11.76 6.75
CA LYS A 582 -3.29 10.80 6.68
C LYS A 582 -4.22 10.78 7.91
N GLY A 583 -5.52 10.97 7.72
CA GLY A 583 -6.59 10.70 8.68
C GLY A 583 -7.75 11.69 8.59
N THR A 584 -8.97 11.27 8.93
CA THR A 584 -10.09 12.22 9.09
C THR A 584 -9.93 13.00 10.40
N TYR A 585 -9.75 14.33 10.31
CA TYR A 585 -9.68 15.21 11.46
C TYR A 585 -11.05 15.88 11.68
N THR A 586 -11.82 15.42 12.66
CA THR A 586 -12.93 16.25 13.17
C THR A 586 -12.34 17.37 14.01
N PHE A 587 -12.66 18.62 13.67
CA PHE A 587 -12.32 19.81 14.45
C PHE A 587 -13.58 20.39 15.07
N LYS A 588 -13.64 20.40 16.40
CA LYS A 588 -14.64 21.19 17.13
C LYS A 588 -14.32 22.68 17.02
N VAL A 589 -15.33 23.55 17.05
CA VAL A 589 -15.14 24.97 17.33
C VAL A 589 -16.18 25.39 18.36
N THR A 590 -15.72 25.75 19.54
CA THR A 590 -16.59 26.08 20.68
C THR A 590 -16.71 27.60 20.80
N GLY A 591 -17.76 28.15 20.18
CA GLY A 591 -18.12 29.56 20.35
C GLY A 591 -18.76 29.77 21.71
N THR A 592 -17.95 30.13 22.72
CA THR A 592 -18.45 30.47 24.05
C THR A 592 -18.84 31.96 24.09
N PRO A 593 -20.14 32.33 24.07
CA PRO A 593 -20.55 33.71 24.28
C PRO A 593 -20.22 34.13 25.72
N SER A 594 -20.05 35.44 25.95
CA SER A 594 -19.74 35.99 27.28
C SER A 594 -20.80 35.67 28.36
N THR A 595 -22.02 35.30 27.95
CA THR A 595 -23.03 34.65 28.79
C THR A 595 -23.83 33.63 27.97
N GLY A 596 -23.83 32.37 28.38
CA GLY A 596 -24.60 31.28 27.76
C GLY A 596 -23.87 29.94 27.86
N SER A 597 -24.56 28.84 27.56
CA SER A 597 -23.90 27.55 27.35
C SER A 597 -22.99 27.65 26.12
N PRO A 598 -21.79 27.04 26.11
CA PRO A 598 -20.89 27.11 24.96
C PRO A 598 -21.55 26.53 23.69
N ALA A 599 -21.67 27.33 22.64
CA ALA A 599 -22.22 26.91 21.37
C ALA A 599 -21.12 26.26 20.54
N SER A 600 -20.94 24.94 20.69
CA SER A 600 -19.99 24.19 19.87
C SER A 600 -20.61 23.71 18.56
N ASP A 601 -19.99 24.09 17.45
CA ASP A 601 -20.17 23.45 16.15
C ASP A 601 -18.96 22.52 15.88
N THR A 602 -19.08 21.61 14.91
CA THR A 602 -18.01 20.65 14.56
C THR A 602 -17.83 20.58 13.05
N VAL A 603 -16.65 21.00 12.58
CA VAL A 603 -16.27 20.88 11.18
C VAL A 603 -15.39 19.64 10.97
N ASN A 604 -15.91 18.68 10.21
CA ASN A 604 -15.13 17.52 9.77
C ASN A 604 -14.22 17.93 8.61
N VAL A 605 -12.90 17.99 8.85
CA VAL A 605 -11.89 18.30 7.84
C VAL A 605 -11.20 17.01 7.44
N VAL A 606 -11.62 16.45 6.32
CA VAL A 606 -11.12 15.15 5.87
C VAL A 606 -9.77 15.32 5.17
N VAL A 607 -8.71 15.16 5.95
CA VAL A 607 -7.33 14.94 5.47
C VAL A 607 -7.17 13.42 5.22
N ASN A 608 -8.05 12.81 4.40
CA ASN A 608 -8.29 11.37 4.12
C ASN A 608 -7.12 10.35 4.32
N ASP A 609 -6.45 9.97 3.22
CA ASP A 609 -5.14 9.28 3.14
C ASP A 609 -3.94 10.25 2.96
N ALA A 610 -4.03 11.55 2.71
CA ALA A 610 -5.07 12.57 2.82
C ALA A 610 -6.03 12.94 1.65
N VAL A 611 -6.08 12.31 0.47
CA VAL A 611 -5.61 11.01 0.00
C VAL A 611 -4.09 10.80 -0.29
N VAL A 612 -3.07 11.65 -0.09
CA VAL A 612 -2.90 13.05 0.33
C VAL A 612 -3.97 13.93 -0.33
N ILE A 613 -4.30 15.12 0.20
CA ILE A 613 -4.66 16.18 -0.75
C ILE A 613 -3.31 16.41 -1.43
N VAL A 614 -2.90 15.48 -2.31
CA VAL A 614 -1.59 15.44 -2.95
C VAL A 614 -1.77 16.62 -3.85
N PRO A 615 -1.27 17.79 -3.43
CA PRO A 615 -2.07 18.97 -3.70
C PRO A 615 -1.97 19.13 -5.22
N PRO A 616 -3.13 19.24 -5.88
CA PRO A 616 -3.54 18.43 -7.03
C PRO A 616 -2.44 17.78 -7.88
N THR A 617 -1.75 16.74 -7.35
CA THR A 617 -0.30 16.45 -7.52
C THR A 617 0.36 17.31 -8.58
N ALA A 618 0.68 18.56 -8.28
CA ALA A 618 1.21 19.47 -9.29
C ALA A 618 2.42 18.82 -9.98
N ASN A 619 2.33 18.71 -11.30
CA ASN A 619 3.31 18.09 -12.15
C ASN A 619 3.51 19.02 -13.33
N ALA A 620 4.48 19.92 -13.19
CA ALA A 620 4.82 20.92 -14.19
C ALA A 620 5.58 20.32 -15.40
N GLY A 621 5.78 19.00 -15.39
CA GLY A 621 6.76 18.28 -16.19
C GLY A 621 8.12 18.26 -15.51
N VAL A 622 8.91 17.23 -15.79
CA VAL A 622 10.31 17.13 -15.32
C VAL A 622 11.15 18.33 -15.77
N ASP A 623 12.16 18.71 -14.98
CA ASP A 623 13.09 19.82 -15.26
C ASP A 623 13.66 19.76 -16.69
N GLN A 624 13.19 20.65 -17.56
CA GLN A 624 13.52 20.59 -18.98
C GLN A 624 14.82 21.35 -19.28
N THR A 625 15.86 20.60 -19.63
CA THR A 625 17.15 21.13 -20.10
C THR A 625 17.06 21.50 -21.58
N THR A 626 16.38 22.61 -21.91
CA THR A 626 16.04 22.94 -23.31
C THR A 626 17.10 23.77 -24.05
N GLY A 627 17.41 23.38 -25.29
CA GLY A 627 18.14 24.21 -26.26
C GLY A 627 17.28 25.24 -26.99
N SER A 628 15.96 25.05 -27.04
CA SER A 628 15.01 25.88 -27.78
C SER A 628 14.79 27.27 -27.15
N THR A 629 14.38 28.26 -27.95
CA THR A 629 13.91 29.57 -27.46
C THR A 629 12.43 29.56 -27.08
N THR A 630 11.73 28.44 -27.26
CA THR A 630 10.37 28.18 -26.78
C THR A 630 10.30 26.84 -26.07
N VAL A 631 9.43 26.70 -25.09
CA VAL A 631 9.15 25.42 -24.43
C VAL A 631 7.65 25.30 -24.15
N THR A 632 7.11 24.09 -24.24
CA THR A 632 5.73 23.81 -23.81
C THR A 632 5.77 23.28 -22.38
N LEU A 633 5.02 23.92 -21.51
CA LEU A 633 4.82 23.50 -20.13
C LEU A 633 3.46 22.80 -20.06
N ASN A 634 3.40 21.60 -19.48
CA ASN A 634 2.22 20.76 -19.53
C ASN A 634 1.88 20.18 -18.15
N GLY A 635 0.75 20.59 -17.61
CA GLY A 635 0.25 20.19 -16.30
C GLY A 635 -0.61 18.94 -16.32
N ALA A 636 -0.89 18.33 -17.48
CA ALA A 636 -1.84 17.22 -17.60
C ALA A 636 -1.45 15.95 -16.80
N GLY A 637 -0.19 15.83 -16.38
CA GLY A 637 0.25 14.79 -15.44
C GLY A 637 -0.09 15.07 -13.97
N SER A 638 -0.85 16.13 -13.69
CA SER A 638 -1.21 16.55 -12.33
C SER A 638 -2.46 15.82 -11.84
N THR A 639 -2.35 15.13 -10.70
CA THR A 639 -3.38 14.20 -10.21
C THR A 639 -3.83 14.52 -8.79
N THR A 640 -5.00 15.14 -8.63
CA THR A 640 -5.71 15.08 -7.34
C THR A 640 -6.30 13.69 -7.16
N PRO A 641 -6.14 13.02 -6.00
CA PRO A 641 -6.91 11.83 -5.66
C PRO A 641 -8.21 12.18 -4.90
N ASN A 642 -8.54 13.47 -4.78
CA ASN A 642 -9.65 13.99 -3.99
C ASN A 642 -10.77 14.62 -4.84
N GLY A 643 -10.67 14.55 -6.18
CA GLY A 643 -11.59 15.21 -7.10
C GLY A 643 -11.12 15.16 -8.55
N THR A 644 -11.28 16.27 -9.29
CA THR A 644 -10.69 16.48 -10.62
C THR A 644 -9.99 17.84 -10.69
N ILE A 645 -8.95 18.02 -11.51
CA ILE A 645 -8.32 19.34 -11.68
C ILE A 645 -9.31 20.31 -12.34
N GLN A 646 -9.63 21.43 -11.68
CA GLN A 646 -10.57 22.44 -12.20
C GLN A 646 -9.88 23.60 -12.91
N SER A 647 -8.69 24.03 -12.46
CA SER A 647 -7.97 25.13 -13.07
C SER A 647 -6.45 24.97 -12.98
N TYR A 648 -5.75 25.69 -13.85
CA TYR A 648 -4.30 25.71 -13.98
C TYR A 648 -3.89 27.19 -13.99
N LEU A 649 -2.69 27.49 -13.50
CA LEU A 649 -2.08 28.83 -13.53
C LEU A 649 -0.55 28.71 -13.59
N TRP A 650 0.03 29.12 -14.71
CA TRP A 650 1.46 29.13 -14.95
C TRP A 650 2.05 30.50 -14.67
N GLU A 651 3.07 30.53 -13.83
CA GLU A 651 3.80 31.74 -13.44
C GLU A 651 5.31 31.57 -13.68
N LYS A 652 6.01 32.69 -13.88
CA LYS A 652 7.46 32.71 -13.96
C LYS A 652 8.02 33.24 -12.64
N VAL A 653 8.68 32.36 -11.88
CA VAL A 653 9.19 32.67 -10.53
C VAL A 653 10.58 33.27 -10.58
N SER A 654 11.47 32.78 -11.46
CA SER A 654 12.83 33.33 -11.59
C SER A 654 13.45 33.08 -12.97
N GLY A 655 14.62 33.69 -13.19
CA GLY A 655 15.43 33.59 -14.41
C GLY A 655 15.58 34.93 -15.16
N PRO A 656 16.28 34.94 -16.31
CA PRO A 656 16.48 36.13 -17.14
C PRO A 656 15.16 36.86 -17.50
N ALA A 657 15.21 38.13 -17.91
CA ALA A 657 14.00 38.93 -18.16
C ALA A 657 13.05 38.33 -19.23
N ALA A 658 13.59 37.71 -20.29
CA ALA A 658 12.85 37.11 -21.39
C ALA A 658 12.15 35.77 -21.01
N GLY A 659 11.35 35.16 -21.87
CA GLY A 659 10.52 33.99 -21.53
C GLY A 659 9.13 34.38 -21.04
N VAL A 660 8.20 34.56 -21.98
CA VAL A 660 6.82 35.02 -21.76
C VAL A 660 5.83 33.87 -21.97
N ILE A 661 4.90 33.69 -21.03
CA ILE A 661 3.87 32.65 -21.03
C ILE A 661 2.69 33.11 -21.90
N THR A 662 2.32 32.37 -22.95
CA THR A 662 1.30 32.84 -23.92
C THR A 662 -0.14 32.77 -23.40
N ASN A 663 -0.48 31.76 -22.59
CA ASN A 663 -1.73 31.72 -21.83
C ASN A 663 -1.49 31.09 -20.46
N ALA A 664 -1.55 31.88 -19.40
CA ALA A 664 -1.22 31.41 -18.06
C ALA A 664 -2.17 30.32 -17.55
N THR A 665 -3.45 30.28 -17.93
CA THR A 665 -4.44 29.41 -17.27
C THR A 665 -4.78 28.10 -17.98
N ALA A 666 -4.04 27.76 -19.04
CA ALA A 666 -4.26 26.52 -19.79
C ALA A 666 -3.56 25.30 -19.14
N VAL A 667 -4.18 24.12 -19.28
CA VAL A 667 -3.62 22.80 -18.90
C VAL A 667 -2.19 22.64 -19.43
N SER A 668 -1.98 23.03 -20.69
CA SER A 668 -0.69 23.06 -21.37
C SER A 668 -0.56 24.41 -22.07
N THR A 669 0.61 25.04 -21.96
CA THR A 669 0.87 26.40 -22.45
C THR A 669 2.29 26.54 -22.99
N THR A 670 2.51 27.50 -23.87
CA THR A 670 3.83 27.72 -24.48
C THR A 670 4.51 28.94 -23.87
N VAL A 671 5.72 28.76 -23.38
CA VAL A 671 6.59 29.87 -22.96
C VAL A 671 7.57 30.19 -24.09
N THR A 672 7.71 31.47 -24.39
CA THR A 672 8.35 31.95 -25.63
C THR A 672 9.40 33.02 -25.39
N GLY A 673 10.46 33.03 -26.21
CA GLY A 673 11.57 33.98 -26.09
C GLY A 673 12.52 33.66 -24.93
N LEU A 674 12.77 32.39 -24.63
CA LEU A 674 13.77 31.98 -23.65
C LEU A 674 15.19 32.26 -24.13
N THR A 675 16.06 32.70 -23.22
CA THR A 675 17.48 33.03 -23.43
C THR A 675 18.34 32.31 -22.41
N THR A 676 19.58 31.93 -22.76
CA THR A 676 20.55 31.26 -21.87
C THR A 676 20.48 31.72 -20.41
N GLY A 677 20.16 30.78 -19.52
CA GLY A 677 20.02 30.99 -18.08
C GLY A 677 19.12 29.92 -17.45
N VAL A 678 19.16 29.82 -16.12
CA VAL A 678 18.20 28.98 -15.39
C VAL A 678 16.91 29.78 -15.22
N TYR A 679 15.78 29.20 -15.61
CA TYR A 679 14.45 29.71 -15.29
C TYR A 679 13.74 28.74 -14.35
N VAL A 680 12.91 29.29 -13.46
CA VAL A 680 11.95 28.51 -12.69
C VAL A 680 10.55 28.98 -13.08
N PHE A 681 9.79 28.08 -13.71
CA PHE A 681 8.38 28.28 -13.99
C PHE A 681 7.57 27.42 -13.03
N ARG A 682 6.49 28.01 -12.50
CA ARG A 682 5.63 27.38 -11.52
C ARG A 682 4.29 27.10 -12.17
N LEU A 683 3.95 25.82 -12.31
CA LEU A 683 2.54 25.44 -12.40
C LEU A 683 1.93 25.68 -11.03
N THR A 684 0.70 26.18 -11.00
CA THR A 684 -0.21 26.04 -9.86
C THR A 684 -1.51 25.44 -10.39
N VAL A 685 -1.85 24.24 -9.95
CA VAL A 685 -3.12 23.59 -10.26
C VAL A 685 -4.08 23.74 -9.09
N THR A 686 -5.36 23.91 -9.40
CA THR A 686 -6.46 23.92 -8.42
C THR A 686 -7.43 22.80 -8.77
N ASP A 687 -7.85 21.99 -7.81
CA ASP A 687 -8.86 20.95 -8.04
C ASP A 687 -10.29 21.38 -7.73
N SER A 688 -11.22 20.46 -7.95
CA SER A 688 -12.65 20.62 -7.75
C SER A 688 -13.08 20.84 -6.30
N ILE A 689 -12.17 20.70 -5.32
CA ILE A 689 -12.39 21.09 -3.92
C ILE A 689 -11.64 22.38 -3.56
N GLY A 690 -11.13 23.11 -4.55
CA GLY A 690 -10.49 24.42 -4.40
C GLY A 690 -9.05 24.35 -3.89
N GLN A 691 -8.48 23.16 -3.73
CA GLN A 691 -7.15 22.98 -3.17
C GLN A 691 -6.09 23.20 -4.24
N THR A 692 -5.02 23.93 -3.90
CA THR A 692 -3.92 24.22 -4.81
C THR A 692 -2.65 23.47 -4.44
N ALA A 693 -1.91 23.01 -5.45
CA ALA A 693 -0.46 22.91 -5.35
C ALA A 693 0.20 23.75 -6.40
N SER A 694 1.45 24.09 -6.09
CA SER A 694 2.42 24.48 -7.08
C SER A 694 3.49 23.42 -7.27
N ASP A 695 3.95 23.24 -8.50
CA ASP A 695 5.18 22.54 -8.84
C ASP A 695 6.03 23.43 -9.73
N THR A 696 7.34 23.34 -9.57
CA THR A 696 8.31 24.23 -10.19
C THR A 696 9.21 23.47 -11.14
N VAL A 697 8.84 23.48 -12.43
CA VAL A 697 9.74 23.01 -13.49
C VAL A 697 10.87 24.04 -13.67
N GLN A 698 12.08 23.64 -13.29
CA GLN A 698 13.28 24.38 -13.61
C GLN A 698 13.60 24.17 -15.09
N ILE A 699 13.05 25.04 -15.93
CA ILE A 699 13.46 25.18 -17.33
C ILE A 699 14.88 25.73 -17.34
N THR A 700 15.81 24.79 -17.23
CA THR A 700 17.23 25.03 -17.36
C THR A 700 17.48 25.26 -18.84
N LYS A 701 17.25 26.49 -19.33
CA LYS A 701 17.72 26.96 -20.63
C LYS A 701 19.24 27.07 -20.54
N GLN A 702 19.90 25.92 -20.48
CA GLN A 702 21.35 25.85 -20.57
C GLN A 702 21.78 26.66 -21.80
N ALA A 703 22.93 27.33 -21.72
CA ALA A 703 23.76 27.44 -22.93
C ALA A 703 23.93 25.98 -23.38
N VAL A 704 23.63 25.62 -24.63
CA VAL A 704 23.58 24.20 -25.01
C VAL A 704 24.94 23.57 -24.74
N THR A 705 25.05 22.85 -23.63
CA THR A 705 26.25 22.26 -23.08
C THR A 705 25.86 20.93 -22.46
N ALA A 706 25.49 19.99 -23.32
CA ALA A 706 25.35 18.59 -22.92
C ALA A 706 26.58 18.16 -22.11
N SER A 707 26.42 17.26 -21.15
CA SER A 707 27.45 16.90 -20.17
C SER A 707 28.65 16.12 -20.71
N GLN A 708 28.84 16.12 -22.04
CA GLN A 708 30.18 16.06 -22.66
C GLN A 708 30.26 16.84 -23.99
N TRP A 709 29.94 18.15 -23.97
CA TRP A 709 30.69 19.08 -24.82
C TRP A 709 32.13 19.08 -24.32
N PHE A 710 33.04 18.55 -25.12
CA PHE A 710 34.47 18.77 -24.94
C PHE A 710 34.70 20.29 -25.01
N SER A 711 35.02 20.92 -23.88
CA SER A 711 34.76 22.35 -23.69
C SER A 711 35.92 23.25 -24.14
N SER A 712 35.99 23.53 -25.45
CA SER A 712 36.45 24.84 -25.98
C SER A 712 36.41 24.90 -27.51
N GLY A 713 35.91 26.04 -28.06
CA GLY A 713 36.32 26.52 -29.38
C GLY A 713 35.49 26.11 -30.62
N GLY A 714 34.22 26.52 -30.71
CA GLY A 714 33.51 26.55 -32.00
C GLY A 714 32.96 25.20 -32.51
N PRO A 715 32.73 25.03 -33.83
CA PRO A 715 31.87 23.97 -34.39
C PRO A 715 32.49 22.56 -34.44
N ASN A 716 33.48 22.26 -33.58
CA ASN A 716 34.22 21.01 -33.61
C ASN A 716 34.60 20.51 -32.21
N ASN A 717 33.64 20.04 -31.41
CA ASN A 717 33.99 19.21 -30.26
C ASN A 717 32.97 18.12 -29.93
N ASN A 718 33.37 16.88 -30.23
CA ASN A 718 32.70 15.62 -30.00
C ASN A 718 33.78 14.63 -29.57
N VAL A 719 33.39 13.39 -29.25
CA VAL A 719 34.35 12.31 -29.48
C VAL A 719 34.59 12.21 -31.00
N TYR A 720 35.81 12.50 -31.44
CA TYR A 720 36.34 11.92 -32.66
C TYR A 720 36.99 10.59 -32.28
N ASP A 721 36.29 9.50 -32.54
CA ASP A 721 36.81 8.17 -32.26
C ASP A 721 37.68 7.71 -33.44
N THR A 722 38.94 7.43 -33.16
CA THR A 722 39.91 6.95 -34.14
C THR A 722 39.60 5.55 -34.66
N ALA A 723 38.80 4.75 -33.95
CA ALA A 723 38.34 3.45 -34.43
C ALA A 723 37.19 3.59 -35.46
N THR A 724 36.15 4.38 -35.17
CA THR A 724 35.08 4.71 -36.14
C THR A 724 35.62 5.49 -37.34
N ASN A 725 36.55 6.42 -37.12
CA ASN A 725 36.92 7.50 -38.06
C ASN A 725 35.73 8.44 -38.34
N SER A 726 34.80 8.57 -37.37
CA SER A 726 33.67 9.51 -37.40
C SER A 726 33.66 10.39 -36.15
N LYS A 727 32.98 11.53 -36.23
CA LYS A 727 32.54 12.28 -35.05
C LYS A 727 31.24 11.65 -34.54
N CYS A 728 31.09 11.47 -33.24
CA CYS A 728 29.86 10.99 -32.63
C CYS A 728 29.29 12.04 -31.68
N TRP A 729 28.07 12.51 -31.96
CA TRP A 729 27.29 13.26 -30.98
C TRP A 729 26.73 12.26 -29.95
N ILE A 730 26.82 12.60 -28.66
CA ILE A 730 26.45 11.70 -27.58
C ILE A 730 25.66 12.46 -26.52
N TYR A 731 24.53 11.88 -26.12
CA TYR A 731 23.75 12.28 -24.96
C TYR A 731 23.93 11.27 -23.84
N LEU A 732 24.20 11.78 -22.64
CA LEU A 732 24.18 11.03 -21.39
C LEU A 732 22.94 11.47 -20.59
N PRO A 733 22.14 10.53 -20.06
CA PRO A 733 20.96 10.87 -19.27
C PRO A 733 21.33 11.57 -17.96
N ALA A 734 20.40 12.33 -17.40
CA ALA A 734 20.58 12.99 -16.12
C ALA A 734 20.88 11.96 -15.01
N GLY A 735 21.91 12.19 -14.22
CA GLY A 735 22.36 11.25 -13.18
C GLY A 735 23.23 10.08 -13.68
N TYR A 736 23.67 10.08 -14.95
CA TYR A 736 24.63 9.08 -15.45
C TYR A 736 25.93 9.05 -14.62
N ASP A 737 26.22 7.90 -14.04
CA ASP A 737 27.48 7.59 -13.35
C ASP A 737 28.21 6.44 -14.07
N PRO A 738 29.44 6.64 -14.59
CA PRO A 738 30.23 5.59 -15.22
C PRO A 738 30.71 4.50 -14.24
N ALA A 739 30.63 4.72 -12.92
CA ALA A 739 31.00 3.75 -11.88
C ALA A 739 29.80 2.99 -11.28
N ALA A 740 28.56 3.29 -11.69
CA ALA A 740 27.36 2.67 -11.15
C ALA A 740 27.31 1.14 -11.39
N ALA A 741 26.79 0.41 -10.40
CA ALA A 741 26.64 -1.05 -10.51
C ALA A 741 25.53 -1.47 -11.50
N GLU A 742 24.52 -0.63 -11.73
CA GLU A 742 23.53 -0.82 -12.80
C GLU A 742 24.02 -0.21 -14.12
N LYS A 743 23.73 -0.90 -15.23
CA LYS A 743 24.06 -0.47 -16.59
C LYS A 743 22.83 0.03 -17.34
N LEU A 744 22.93 1.18 -17.99
CA LEU A 744 21.79 1.84 -18.63
C LEU A 744 21.46 1.27 -20.02
N PRO A 745 20.19 1.38 -20.49
CA PRO A 745 19.85 1.15 -21.89
C PRO A 745 20.49 2.21 -22.80
N ALA A 746 20.58 1.91 -24.10
CA ALA A 746 21.17 2.82 -25.09
C ALA A 746 20.44 2.80 -26.44
N ILE A 747 20.52 3.92 -27.16
CA ILE A 747 19.90 4.13 -28.47
C ILE A 747 20.96 4.59 -29.47
N ILE A 748 21.06 3.92 -30.61
CA ILE A 748 21.83 4.39 -31.77
C ILE A 748 20.85 5.09 -32.73
N PHE A 749 20.96 6.41 -32.88
CA PHE A 749 20.17 7.18 -33.85
C PHE A 749 21.01 7.49 -35.10
N LEU A 750 20.43 7.30 -36.29
CA LEU A 750 21.05 7.66 -37.58
C LEU A 750 20.25 8.74 -38.32
N HIS A 751 20.95 9.75 -38.81
CA HIS A 751 20.37 10.87 -39.54
C HIS A 751 20.04 10.49 -40.99
N GLY A 752 19.10 11.21 -41.61
CA GLY A 752 18.84 11.16 -43.05
C GLY A 752 19.77 12.06 -43.86
N ASP A 753 19.47 12.22 -45.15
CA ASP A 753 20.27 12.99 -46.12
C ASP A 753 20.55 14.43 -45.69
N GLY A 754 19.55 15.12 -45.11
CA GLY A 754 19.71 16.49 -44.60
C GLY A 754 20.73 16.60 -43.47
N GLY A 755 21.02 15.52 -42.75
CA GLY A 755 22.04 15.49 -41.70
C GLY A 755 23.47 15.21 -42.21
N MET A 756 23.66 14.84 -43.48
CA MET A 756 24.97 14.40 -43.99
C MET A 756 26.02 15.52 -43.96
N GLY A 757 27.27 15.13 -43.73
CA GLY A 757 28.43 16.03 -43.85
C GLY A 757 29.61 15.67 -42.95
N THR A 758 30.44 16.68 -42.68
CA THR A 758 31.61 16.57 -41.79
C THR A 758 31.53 17.49 -40.57
N ASP A 759 30.61 18.45 -40.55
CA ASP A 759 30.18 19.13 -39.32
C ASP A 759 29.23 18.19 -38.57
N ILE A 760 29.32 18.11 -37.24
CA ILE A 760 28.40 17.30 -36.43
C ILE A 760 27.02 17.95 -36.34
N ASN A 761 26.93 19.28 -36.39
CA ASN A 761 25.73 20.01 -35.97
C ASN A 761 24.52 19.69 -36.86
N ASN A 762 24.77 19.26 -38.11
CA ASN A 762 23.78 18.72 -39.04
C ASN A 762 22.94 17.57 -38.43
N VAL A 763 23.49 16.73 -37.55
CA VAL A 763 22.71 15.64 -36.91
C VAL A 763 21.66 16.17 -35.92
N LEU A 764 21.78 17.43 -35.50
CA LEU A 764 20.88 18.13 -34.58
C LEU A 764 19.78 18.91 -35.31
N GLU A 765 19.71 18.83 -36.64
CA GLU A 765 18.74 19.57 -37.46
C GLU A 765 17.40 18.86 -37.64
N THR A 766 17.31 17.54 -37.38
CA THR A 766 16.06 16.76 -37.52
C THR A 766 16.09 15.48 -36.67
N GLY A 767 14.93 15.08 -36.14
CA GLY A 767 14.73 13.81 -35.45
C GLY A 767 15.11 13.81 -33.97
N LEU A 768 15.47 12.63 -33.44
CA LEU A 768 15.73 12.46 -32.01
C LEU A 768 16.85 13.36 -31.45
N PRO A 769 18.02 13.54 -32.11
CA PRO A 769 19.07 14.40 -31.57
C PRO A 769 18.63 15.86 -31.55
N GLN A 770 17.84 16.32 -32.54
CA GLN A 770 17.24 17.66 -32.50
C GLN A 770 16.32 17.84 -31.30
N LEU A 771 15.48 16.86 -30.99
CA LEU A 771 14.55 16.94 -29.86
C LEU A 771 15.26 16.87 -28.51
N ILE A 772 16.29 16.04 -28.37
CA ILE A 772 17.13 16.00 -27.17
C ILE A 772 17.91 17.32 -27.02
N ASN A 773 18.46 17.85 -28.12
CA ASN A 773 19.08 19.18 -28.16
C ASN A 773 18.07 20.28 -27.80
N ALA A 774 16.80 20.14 -28.17
CA ALA A 774 15.68 20.98 -27.75
C ALA A 774 15.13 20.64 -26.34
N GLY A 775 15.73 19.69 -25.62
CA GLY A 775 15.46 19.41 -24.20
C GLY A 775 14.56 18.24 -23.87
N GLN A 776 14.20 17.39 -24.84
CA GLN A 776 13.53 16.13 -24.54
C GLN A 776 14.46 15.21 -23.73
N ALA A 777 14.11 14.98 -22.47
CA ALA A 777 14.81 14.04 -21.60
C ALA A 777 14.65 12.59 -22.10
N MET A 778 15.74 11.83 -22.00
CA MET A 778 15.81 10.41 -22.33
C MET A 778 16.37 9.65 -21.14
N ASN A 779 15.91 8.41 -20.95
CA ASN A 779 16.40 7.50 -19.91
C ASN A 779 17.51 6.56 -20.42
N SER A 780 17.97 6.77 -21.66
CA SER A 780 18.99 5.98 -22.34
C SER A 780 20.20 6.84 -22.73
N VAL A 781 21.38 6.24 -22.82
CA VAL A 781 22.52 6.85 -23.53
C VAL A 781 22.18 6.90 -25.03
N VAL A 782 22.26 8.06 -25.68
CA VAL A 782 21.96 8.17 -27.12
C VAL A 782 23.24 8.54 -27.88
N ILE A 783 23.59 7.75 -28.90
CA ILE A 783 24.72 8.03 -29.80
C ILE A 783 24.22 8.26 -31.22
N CYS A 784 24.69 9.36 -31.82
CA CYS A 784 24.50 9.66 -33.23
C CYS A 784 25.86 9.85 -33.91
N PRO A 785 26.37 8.85 -34.66
CA PRO A 785 27.54 9.04 -35.50
C PRO A 785 27.19 9.98 -36.67
N GLN A 786 28.07 10.93 -36.97
CA GLN A 786 27.96 11.74 -38.19
C GLN A 786 28.62 11.03 -39.37
N ALA A 787 27.96 11.09 -40.53
CA ALA A 787 28.43 10.51 -41.78
C ALA A 787 28.37 11.51 -42.95
N ALA A 788 29.41 11.51 -43.79
CA ALA A 788 29.49 12.35 -44.98
C ALA A 788 28.58 11.87 -46.14
N PHE A 789 28.05 10.65 -46.02
CA PHE A 789 27.19 9.94 -46.97
C PHE A 789 26.27 8.98 -46.18
N GLU A 790 25.55 8.09 -46.86
CA GLU A 790 24.69 7.08 -46.23
C GLU A 790 25.41 6.21 -45.18
N HIS A 791 24.69 5.86 -44.10
CA HIS A 791 25.23 5.03 -43.03
C HIS A 791 25.37 3.56 -43.44
N THR A 792 26.61 3.11 -43.59
CA THR A 792 26.91 1.68 -43.80
C THR A 792 26.81 0.88 -42.50
N ALA A 793 26.44 -0.41 -42.58
CA ALA A 793 26.45 -1.30 -41.42
C ALA A 793 27.82 -1.35 -40.71
N ALA A 794 28.92 -1.16 -41.43
CA ALA A 794 30.26 -1.07 -40.86
C ALA A 794 30.46 0.21 -40.01
N SER A 795 29.99 1.37 -40.46
CA SER A 795 30.03 2.60 -39.64
C SER A 795 29.14 2.49 -38.40
N VAL A 796 27.96 1.87 -38.52
CA VAL A 796 27.04 1.66 -37.38
C VAL A 796 27.64 0.66 -36.37
N LYS A 797 28.28 -0.43 -36.85
CA LYS A 797 29.00 -1.40 -35.99
C LYS A 797 30.08 -0.73 -35.15
N LYS A 798 30.85 0.18 -35.74
CA LYS A 798 31.90 0.92 -35.04
C LYS A 798 31.32 1.83 -33.95
N ALA A 799 30.18 2.50 -34.21
CA ALA A 799 29.49 3.29 -33.19
C ALA A 799 28.93 2.43 -32.04
N TYR A 800 28.40 1.24 -32.35
CA TYR A 800 27.97 0.23 -31.35
C TYR A 800 29.15 -0.25 -30.47
N ASP A 801 30.32 -0.52 -31.07
CA ASP A 801 31.51 -0.94 -30.33
C ASP A 801 32.07 0.19 -29.47
N TYR A 802 32.11 1.43 -30.00
CA TYR A 802 32.52 2.61 -29.25
C TYR A 802 31.62 2.85 -28.03
N LEU A 803 30.30 2.74 -28.21
CA LEU A 803 29.29 2.86 -27.17
C LEU A 803 29.52 1.86 -26.03
N LEU A 804 29.76 0.58 -26.34
CA LEU A 804 30.06 -0.46 -25.35
C LEU A 804 31.39 -0.29 -24.62
N ALA A 805 32.41 0.26 -25.30
CA ALA A 805 33.75 0.37 -24.75
C ALA A 805 33.95 1.59 -23.82
N ASN A 806 33.11 2.63 -23.93
CA ASN A 806 33.33 3.93 -23.28
C ASN A 806 32.22 4.34 -22.29
N PHE A 807 31.07 3.65 -22.29
CA PHE A 807 29.93 4.01 -21.42
C PHE A 807 29.38 2.81 -20.64
N ASN A 808 28.76 3.09 -19.50
CA ASN A 808 28.20 2.09 -18.60
C ASN A 808 26.82 1.58 -19.08
N VAL A 809 26.82 0.96 -20.25
CA VAL A 809 25.62 0.52 -20.97
C VAL A 809 25.41 -1.00 -20.90
N ASP A 810 24.14 -1.42 -20.86
CA ASP A 810 23.75 -2.83 -20.84
C ASP A 810 23.78 -3.39 -22.28
N PRO A 811 24.68 -4.34 -22.60
CA PRO A 811 24.79 -4.90 -23.95
C PRO A 811 23.54 -5.68 -24.39
N ASN A 812 22.59 -5.95 -23.48
CA ASN A 812 21.30 -6.57 -23.78
C ASN A 812 20.21 -5.55 -24.14
N ARG A 813 20.41 -4.26 -23.83
CA ARG A 813 19.42 -3.16 -23.96
C ARG A 813 19.90 -2.04 -24.88
N ILE A 814 20.43 -2.39 -26.06
CA ILE A 814 20.84 -1.44 -27.11
C ILE A 814 19.88 -1.52 -28.28
N SER A 815 19.25 -0.40 -28.65
CA SER A 815 18.20 -0.34 -29.68
C SER A 815 18.57 0.65 -30.78
N GLY A 816 18.12 0.41 -32.01
CA GLY A 816 18.52 1.19 -33.20
C GLY A 816 17.38 1.99 -33.81
N THR A 817 17.64 3.23 -34.22
CA THR A 817 16.57 4.07 -34.78
C THR A 817 17.09 5.10 -35.80
N GLY A 818 16.21 5.61 -36.67
CA GLY A 818 16.61 6.56 -37.70
C GLY A 818 15.47 7.03 -38.60
N LEU A 819 15.79 7.94 -39.50
CA LEU A 819 14.87 8.51 -40.48
C LEU A 819 15.50 8.58 -41.88
N SER A 820 14.69 8.41 -42.93
CA SER A 820 15.13 8.41 -44.34
C SER A 820 16.33 7.46 -44.54
N SER A 821 17.42 7.89 -45.20
CA SER A 821 18.64 7.07 -45.36
C SER A 821 19.26 6.58 -44.03
N GLY A 822 19.04 7.27 -42.91
CA GLY A 822 19.39 6.77 -41.57
C GLY A 822 18.57 5.56 -41.13
N ALA A 823 17.28 5.52 -41.48
CA ALA A 823 16.46 4.32 -41.31
C ALA A 823 16.96 3.18 -42.23
N GLY A 824 17.36 3.50 -43.46
CA GLY A 824 18.06 2.54 -44.34
C GLY A 824 19.38 2.01 -43.74
N GLY A 825 20.10 2.85 -43.01
CA GLY A 825 21.32 2.48 -42.27
C GLY A 825 21.06 1.48 -41.14
N ILE A 826 20.05 1.70 -40.30
CA ILE A 826 19.67 0.72 -39.27
C ILE A 826 19.13 -0.56 -39.90
N ALA A 827 18.30 -0.48 -40.95
CA ALA A 827 17.81 -1.65 -41.69
C ALA A 827 18.97 -2.51 -42.23
N THR A 828 19.99 -1.87 -42.80
CA THR A 828 21.20 -2.55 -43.28
C THR A 828 22.05 -3.12 -42.13
N PHE A 829 22.10 -2.43 -40.98
CA PHE A 829 22.81 -2.88 -39.79
C PHE A 829 22.16 -4.12 -39.15
N ILE A 830 20.83 -4.19 -39.01
CA ILE A 830 20.15 -5.38 -38.47
C ILE A 830 20.26 -6.59 -39.41
N ILE A 831 20.28 -6.38 -40.75
CA ILE A 831 20.50 -7.47 -41.71
C ILE A 831 21.93 -8.02 -41.60
N ALA A 832 22.92 -7.15 -41.42
CA ALA A 832 24.33 -7.56 -41.30
C ALA A 832 24.69 -8.13 -39.90
N TYR A 833 24.02 -7.68 -38.85
CA TYR A 833 24.34 -8.01 -37.45
C TYR A 833 23.07 -8.27 -36.58
N PRO A 834 22.24 -9.27 -36.91
CA PRO A 834 20.90 -9.46 -36.33
C PRO A 834 20.86 -9.74 -34.81
N SER A 835 21.99 -10.01 -34.17
CA SER A 835 22.09 -10.30 -32.72
C SER A 835 22.57 -9.12 -31.86
N LEU A 836 22.88 -7.96 -32.46
CA LEU A 836 23.45 -6.82 -31.73
C LEU A 836 22.39 -5.90 -31.13
N LEU A 837 21.39 -5.50 -31.89
CA LEU A 837 20.28 -4.67 -31.37
C LEU A 837 19.20 -5.53 -30.72
N THR A 838 18.55 -5.00 -29.69
CA THR A 838 17.40 -5.65 -29.04
C THR A 838 16.05 -5.16 -29.54
N SER A 839 15.99 -4.01 -30.22
CA SER A 839 14.80 -3.54 -30.95
C SER A 839 15.15 -2.44 -31.95
N TYR A 840 14.18 -2.06 -32.82
CA TYR A 840 14.35 -0.93 -33.74
C TYR A 840 13.10 -0.05 -33.96
N ILE A 841 13.30 1.21 -34.37
CA ILE A 841 12.26 2.02 -35.03
C ILE A 841 12.83 2.71 -36.27
N LEU A 842 12.17 2.52 -37.41
CA LEU A 842 12.61 2.99 -38.72
C LEU A 842 11.56 3.92 -39.33
N SER A 843 11.93 5.10 -39.84
CA SER A 843 10.94 6.04 -40.40
C SER A 843 11.23 6.51 -41.83
N SER A 844 10.20 6.48 -42.67
CA SER A 844 10.26 6.76 -44.12
C SER A 844 11.45 6.08 -44.80
N ILE A 845 11.53 4.75 -44.69
CA ILE A 845 12.71 3.98 -45.11
C ILE A 845 12.82 4.02 -46.64
N PRO A 846 13.97 4.42 -47.23
CA PRO A 846 14.22 4.26 -48.66
C PRO A 846 14.33 2.79 -49.05
N ALA A 847 14.59 2.52 -50.34
CA ALA A 847 14.72 1.17 -50.87
C ALA A 847 15.67 0.30 -50.02
N ASN A 848 15.14 -0.76 -49.43
CA ASN A 848 15.83 -1.57 -48.43
C ASN A 848 15.61 -3.06 -48.67
N ASN A 849 16.57 -3.88 -48.25
CA ASN A 849 16.57 -5.32 -48.48
C ASN A 849 15.85 -6.11 -47.36
N MET A 850 15.00 -5.48 -46.53
CA MET A 850 14.34 -6.17 -45.41
C MET A 850 13.39 -7.27 -45.89
N VAL A 851 12.67 -7.07 -47.01
CA VAL A 851 11.81 -8.10 -47.63
C VAL A 851 12.59 -9.37 -47.94
N ALA A 852 13.75 -9.24 -48.59
CA ALA A 852 14.60 -10.36 -48.98
C ALA A 852 15.32 -11.05 -47.81
N ASN A 853 15.40 -10.39 -46.65
CA ASN A 853 16.09 -10.86 -45.45
C ASN A 853 15.14 -11.11 -44.26
N ALA A 854 13.82 -11.11 -44.49
CA ALA A 854 12.82 -11.13 -43.43
C ALA A 854 13.05 -12.29 -42.44
N ALA A 855 13.34 -13.49 -42.93
CA ALA A 855 13.64 -14.67 -42.10
C ALA A 855 14.82 -14.48 -41.13
N THR A 856 15.81 -13.65 -41.49
CA THR A 856 17.03 -13.37 -40.70
C THR A 856 16.77 -12.39 -39.56
N ILE A 857 15.87 -11.42 -39.76
CA ILE A 857 15.63 -10.31 -38.82
C ILE A 857 14.26 -10.40 -38.10
N LYS A 858 13.45 -11.44 -38.38
CA LYS A 858 12.07 -11.59 -37.89
C LYS A 858 11.92 -11.46 -36.36
N ASP A 859 12.87 -11.96 -35.58
CA ASP A 859 12.78 -12.01 -34.12
C ASP A 859 13.42 -10.79 -33.42
N ILE A 860 13.77 -9.75 -34.19
CA ILE A 860 14.15 -8.43 -33.67
C ILE A 860 12.87 -7.57 -33.61
N PRO A 861 12.36 -7.23 -32.41
CA PRO A 861 11.17 -6.40 -32.25
C PRO A 861 11.38 -5.01 -32.85
N GLY A 862 10.36 -4.43 -33.49
CA GLY A 862 10.48 -3.06 -33.95
C GLY A 862 9.28 -2.52 -34.70
N MET A 863 9.38 -1.26 -35.11
CA MET A 863 8.30 -0.52 -35.76
C MET A 863 8.78 0.24 -37.01
N ILE A 864 7.92 0.32 -38.03
CA ILE A 864 8.12 1.16 -39.22
C ILE A 864 7.09 2.30 -39.21
N VAL A 865 7.52 3.55 -39.42
CA VAL A 865 6.66 4.74 -39.34
C VAL A 865 6.79 5.57 -40.61
N VAL A 866 5.69 5.76 -41.35
CA VAL A 866 5.70 6.52 -42.61
C VAL A 866 4.50 7.45 -42.67
N GLY A 867 4.68 8.63 -43.27
CA GLY A 867 3.60 9.58 -43.50
C GLY A 867 2.75 9.20 -44.71
N LEU A 868 1.43 9.32 -44.63
CA LEU A 868 0.54 9.04 -45.76
C LEU A 868 0.67 10.04 -46.92
N ALA A 869 1.24 11.23 -46.67
CA ALA A 869 1.62 12.22 -47.66
C ALA A 869 3.13 12.20 -48.00
N ASP A 870 3.87 11.14 -47.62
CA ASP A 870 5.25 10.93 -48.05
C ASP A 870 5.30 10.53 -49.54
N THR A 871 5.41 11.55 -50.40
CA THR A 871 5.54 11.41 -51.85
C THR A 871 6.98 11.18 -52.34
N GLN A 872 7.97 11.21 -51.44
CA GLN A 872 9.39 11.07 -51.79
C GLN A 872 9.84 9.60 -51.74
N ILE A 873 9.39 8.86 -50.73
CA ILE A 873 9.73 7.45 -50.51
C ILE A 873 8.52 6.53 -50.78
N GLY A 874 7.32 7.00 -50.46
CA GLY A 874 6.08 6.25 -50.65
C GLY A 874 5.83 5.19 -49.57
N VAL A 875 4.55 4.98 -49.29
CA VAL A 875 4.08 4.08 -48.23
C VAL A 875 4.34 2.60 -48.57
N GLN A 876 3.92 2.14 -49.75
CA GLN A 876 3.82 0.70 -50.03
C GLN A 876 5.17 -0.03 -50.12
N GLY A 877 6.01 0.34 -51.09
CA GLY A 877 7.16 -0.49 -51.50
C GLY A 877 8.21 -0.69 -50.40
N SER A 878 8.67 0.42 -49.80
CA SER A 878 9.80 0.39 -48.86
C SER A 878 9.40 0.35 -47.39
N ASN A 879 8.12 0.57 -47.05
CA ASN A 879 7.65 0.61 -45.65
C ASN A 879 6.62 -0.49 -45.33
N ILE A 880 5.57 -0.71 -46.13
CA ILE A 880 4.58 -1.79 -45.88
C ILE A 880 5.15 -3.17 -46.25
N ALA A 881 5.75 -3.34 -47.43
CA ALA A 881 6.17 -4.67 -47.89
C ALA A 881 7.17 -5.38 -46.95
N PRO A 882 8.12 -4.70 -46.26
CA PRO A 882 8.90 -5.30 -45.18
C PRO A 882 8.06 -5.88 -44.05
N ILE A 883 7.00 -5.21 -43.59
CA ILE A 883 6.13 -5.70 -42.51
C ILE A 883 5.41 -6.98 -42.95
N ASP A 884 4.82 -7.00 -44.16
CA ASP A 884 4.17 -8.20 -44.69
C ASP A 884 5.16 -9.38 -44.83
N ALA A 885 6.37 -9.12 -45.32
CA ALA A 885 7.40 -10.13 -45.45
C ALA A 885 7.86 -10.71 -44.10
N LEU A 886 7.95 -9.87 -43.06
CA LEU A 886 8.31 -10.26 -41.69
C LEU A 886 7.18 -11.00 -40.96
N VAL A 887 5.94 -10.51 -41.05
CA VAL A 887 4.75 -11.16 -40.47
C VAL A 887 4.56 -12.56 -41.04
N ALA A 888 4.83 -12.75 -42.33
CA ALA A 888 4.80 -14.06 -42.98
C ALA A 888 5.82 -15.07 -42.39
N GLN A 889 6.87 -14.61 -41.67
CA GLN A 889 7.86 -15.50 -41.03
C GLN A 889 7.46 -16.00 -39.63
N GLN A 890 6.28 -15.64 -39.13
CA GLN A 890 5.83 -15.99 -37.76
C GLN A 890 6.86 -15.56 -36.68
N PRO A 891 7.09 -14.25 -36.51
CA PRO A 891 8.05 -13.69 -35.55
C PRO A 891 7.58 -13.82 -34.10
N PHE A 892 8.51 -13.89 -33.15
CA PHE A 892 8.18 -13.96 -31.71
C PHE A 892 7.55 -12.67 -31.16
N PHE A 893 7.90 -11.52 -31.74
CA PHE A 893 7.16 -10.26 -31.62
C PHE A 893 6.83 -9.78 -33.03
N PRO A 894 5.55 -9.59 -33.41
CA PRO A 894 5.21 -9.05 -34.72
C PRO A 894 5.73 -7.61 -34.86
N PRO A 895 6.41 -7.26 -35.96
CA PRO A 895 6.86 -5.90 -36.19
C PRO A 895 5.66 -5.01 -36.49
N LEU A 896 5.71 -3.79 -35.98
CA LEU A 896 4.61 -2.84 -36.00
C LEU A 896 4.74 -1.88 -37.19
N THR A 897 3.62 -1.28 -37.59
CA THR A 897 3.65 -0.07 -38.43
C THR A 897 2.96 1.10 -37.73
N ARG A 898 3.10 2.31 -38.30
CA ARG A 898 2.20 3.45 -38.08
C ARG A 898 2.15 4.30 -39.35
N LEU A 899 0.96 4.60 -39.84
CA LEU A 899 0.77 5.42 -41.05
C LEU A 899 0.21 6.78 -40.64
N VAL A 900 1.07 7.79 -40.64
CA VAL A 900 0.75 9.08 -40.04
C VAL A 900 -0.10 9.91 -41.00
N PHE A 901 -1.31 10.28 -40.57
CA PHE A 901 -2.26 11.00 -41.41
C PHE A 901 -1.77 12.43 -41.68
N GLY A 902 -1.72 12.80 -42.96
CA GLY A 902 -1.19 14.09 -43.42
C GLY A 902 0.33 14.25 -43.31
N GLY A 903 1.05 13.33 -42.64
CA GLY A 903 2.50 13.40 -42.51
C GLY A 903 3.22 13.26 -43.86
N GLY A 904 4.21 14.12 -44.12
CA GLY A 904 5.06 14.06 -45.33
C GLY A 904 6.46 13.51 -45.04
N HIS A 905 7.35 13.56 -46.04
CA HIS A 905 8.77 13.22 -45.87
C HIS A 905 9.55 14.35 -45.17
N ASN A 906 9.19 14.65 -43.92
CA ASN A 906 9.58 15.90 -43.27
C ASN A 906 9.69 15.81 -41.74
N ALA A 907 10.19 16.90 -41.14
CA ALA A 907 10.31 17.04 -39.69
C ALA A 907 8.96 17.01 -38.95
N GLU A 908 7.82 17.25 -39.61
CA GLU A 908 6.50 17.14 -38.97
C GLU A 908 6.18 15.66 -38.65
N LEU A 909 6.47 14.75 -39.58
CA LEU A 909 6.43 13.31 -39.34
C LEU A 909 7.42 12.91 -38.24
N TRP A 910 8.71 13.15 -38.47
CA TRP A 910 9.76 12.59 -37.60
C TRP A 910 9.79 13.21 -36.21
N ASN A 911 9.72 14.54 -36.10
CA ASN A 911 9.69 15.18 -34.80
C ASN A 911 8.27 15.08 -34.22
N GLY A 912 7.28 15.61 -34.93
CA GLY A 912 5.93 15.81 -34.39
C GLY A 912 5.16 14.53 -34.11
N LYS A 913 5.37 13.46 -34.88
CA LYS A 913 4.51 12.26 -34.88
C LYS A 913 5.23 10.96 -34.49
N LEU A 914 6.56 10.98 -34.38
CA LEU A 914 7.39 9.86 -33.93
C LEU A 914 8.22 10.21 -32.68
N TYR A 915 9.23 11.07 -32.80
CA TYR A 915 10.26 11.20 -31.76
C TYR A 915 9.88 12.16 -30.62
N ASN A 916 8.87 13.03 -30.77
CA ASN A 916 8.43 13.92 -29.68
C ASN A 916 7.40 13.23 -28.78
N LYS A 917 7.82 12.85 -27.57
CA LYS A 917 7.00 12.17 -26.55
C LYS A 917 5.71 12.94 -26.19
N ALA A 918 5.68 14.27 -26.38
CA ALA A 918 4.51 15.10 -26.07
C ALA A 918 3.48 15.18 -27.21
N THR A 919 3.84 14.88 -28.46
CA THR A 919 2.95 15.03 -29.63
C THR A 919 2.77 13.77 -30.47
N ALA A 920 3.63 12.76 -30.29
CA ALA A 920 3.51 11.48 -30.98
C ALA A 920 2.37 10.59 -30.45
N GLY A 921 1.83 10.82 -29.25
CA GLY A 921 0.75 10.01 -28.68
C GLY A 921 1.16 8.62 -28.20
N PHE A 922 2.47 8.37 -28.09
CA PHE A 922 3.10 7.21 -27.46
C PHE A 922 4.52 7.62 -27.03
N ASP A 923 5.13 6.93 -26.06
CA ASP A 923 6.52 7.18 -25.66
C ASP A 923 7.41 6.16 -26.36
N PHE A 924 7.94 6.50 -27.54
CA PHE A 924 8.77 5.60 -28.35
C PHE A 924 9.97 4.99 -27.58
N GLU A 925 10.47 5.65 -26.53
CA GLU A 925 11.51 5.11 -25.67
C GLU A 925 10.94 4.00 -24.77
N LYS A 926 9.85 4.27 -24.04
CA LYS A 926 9.25 3.32 -23.08
C LYS A 926 8.38 2.24 -23.69
N ASP A 927 7.65 2.54 -24.77
CA ASP A 927 6.70 1.63 -25.40
C ASP A 927 7.36 0.62 -26.35
N ILE A 928 8.53 0.96 -26.90
CA ILE A 928 9.29 0.12 -27.84
C ILE A 928 10.72 -0.09 -27.34
N LEU A 929 11.55 0.97 -27.35
CA LEU A 929 13.00 0.81 -27.34
C LEU A 929 13.58 0.24 -26.02
N GLN A 930 12.87 0.42 -24.89
CA GLN A 930 13.24 -0.09 -23.56
C GLN A 930 12.44 -1.33 -23.10
N MET A 931 11.35 -1.72 -23.78
CA MET A 931 10.57 -2.92 -23.41
C MET A 931 11.37 -4.22 -23.64
N HIS A 932 12.32 -4.19 -24.56
CA HIS A 932 12.98 -5.37 -25.09
C HIS A 932 14.36 -5.62 -24.49
N SER A 933 14.70 -6.91 -24.37
CA SER A 933 16.04 -7.34 -24.01
C SER A 933 16.42 -8.66 -24.68
N LYS A 934 17.72 -8.82 -24.95
CA LYS A 934 18.30 -10.10 -25.35
C LYS A 934 18.33 -11.11 -24.18
N ASN A 935 18.28 -10.66 -22.94
CA ASN A 935 17.97 -11.51 -21.78
C ASN A 935 16.44 -11.62 -21.65
N LYS A 936 15.90 -12.82 -21.91
CA LYS A 936 14.45 -13.05 -21.93
C LYS A 936 13.79 -13.03 -20.56
N GLU A 937 14.50 -13.36 -19.47
CA GLU A 937 13.96 -13.18 -18.12
C GLU A 937 13.90 -11.70 -17.71
N GLN A 938 14.87 -10.89 -18.17
CA GLN A 938 14.86 -9.43 -18.00
C GLN A 938 13.73 -8.78 -18.83
N GLU A 939 13.56 -9.18 -20.09
CA GLU A 939 12.45 -8.76 -20.96
C GLU A 939 11.08 -9.10 -20.34
N ALA A 940 10.88 -10.36 -19.93
CA ALA A 940 9.66 -10.77 -19.24
C ALA A 940 9.39 -9.97 -17.96
N THR A 941 10.45 -9.60 -17.22
CA THR A 941 10.34 -8.72 -16.04
C THR A 941 9.86 -7.33 -16.42
N PHE A 942 10.31 -6.74 -17.54
CA PHE A 942 9.81 -5.45 -18.02
C PHE A 942 8.33 -5.49 -18.41
N PHE A 943 7.88 -6.55 -19.08
CA PHE A 943 6.45 -6.73 -19.39
C PHE A 943 5.60 -6.92 -18.11
N VAL A 944 6.07 -7.66 -17.10
CA VAL A 944 5.35 -7.78 -15.81
C VAL A 944 5.30 -6.45 -15.05
N VAL A 945 6.40 -5.69 -15.00
CA VAL A 945 6.41 -4.34 -14.39
C VAL A 945 5.47 -3.39 -15.14
N ARG A 946 5.38 -3.48 -16.46
CA ARG A 946 4.41 -2.73 -17.26
C ARG A 946 2.96 -3.11 -16.92
N ALA A 947 2.66 -4.39 -16.74
CA ALA A 947 1.34 -4.85 -16.35
C ALA A 947 0.96 -4.41 -14.92
N GLU A 948 1.91 -4.45 -13.97
CA GLU A 948 1.74 -3.96 -12.60
C GLU A 948 1.48 -2.44 -12.55
N THR A 949 2.18 -1.66 -13.38
CA THR A 949 2.10 -0.19 -13.35
C THR A 949 0.97 0.39 -14.19
N SER A 950 0.60 -0.23 -15.31
CA SER A 950 -0.54 0.21 -16.13
C SER A 950 -1.89 -0.23 -15.58
N SER A 951 -1.94 -1.38 -14.90
CA SER A 951 -3.19 -2.11 -14.59
C SER A 951 -4.08 -2.38 -15.82
N ASP A 952 -3.50 -2.37 -17.03
CA ASP A 952 -4.24 -2.62 -18.27
C ASP A 952 -4.32 -4.12 -18.59
N TYR A 953 -5.47 -4.57 -19.07
CA TYR A 953 -5.71 -5.99 -19.36
C TYR A 953 -4.92 -6.51 -20.58
N ASN A 954 -4.65 -5.67 -21.58
CA ASN A 954 -3.84 -6.07 -22.75
C ASN A 954 -2.34 -6.13 -22.40
N ASP A 955 -1.87 -5.26 -21.49
CA ASP A 955 -0.49 -5.33 -20.98
C ASP A 955 -0.30 -6.52 -20.02
N TYR A 956 -1.29 -6.84 -19.20
CA TYR A 956 -1.35 -8.11 -18.46
C TYR A 956 -1.29 -9.34 -19.39
N LEU A 957 -2.12 -9.39 -20.43
CA LEU A 957 -2.13 -10.50 -21.39
C LEU A 957 -0.77 -10.63 -22.10
N GLU A 958 -0.16 -9.53 -22.53
CA GLU A 958 1.17 -9.56 -23.15
C GLU A 958 2.26 -10.05 -22.18
N ALA A 959 2.20 -9.63 -20.91
CA ALA A 959 3.09 -10.14 -19.87
C ALA A 959 2.90 -11.65 -19.61
N VAL A 960 1.65 -12.14 -19.59
CA VAL A 960 1.34 -13.58 -19.53
C VAL A 960 1.93 -14.32 -20.73
N ARG A 961 1.88 -13.76 -21.95
CA ARG A 961 2.49 -14.35 -23.16
C ARG A 961 4.00 -14.44 -23.03
N VAL A 962 4.67 -13.35 -22.68
CA VAL A 962 6.14 -13.30 -22.60
C VAL A 962 6.66 -14.18 -21.45
N VAL A 963 6.04 -14.15 -20.27
CA VAL A 963 6.38 -15.07 -19.15
C VAL A 963 6.05 -16.53 -19.51
N GLY A 964 4.92 -16.79 -20.16
CA GLY A 964 4.52 -18.11 -20.63
C GLY A 964 5.55 -18.78 -21.54
N ASN A 965 6.23 -17.97 -22.37
CA ASN A 965 7.26 -18.39 -23.32
C ASN A 965 8.66 -18.61 -22.70
N LEU A 966 8.89 -18.26 -21.43
CA LEU A 966 10.15 -18.59 -20.75
C LEU A 966 10.34 -20.10 -20.58
N THR A 967 11.59 -20.56 -20.56
CA THR A 967 11.93 -21.88 -20.02
C THR A 967 11.57 -21.99 -18.53
N ALA A 968 11.39 -23.21 -18.02
CA ALA A 968 11.09 -23.40 -16.60
C ALA A 968 12.28 -22.95 -15.72
N SER A 969 12.06 -21.95 -14.88
CA SER A 969 13.04 -21.37 -13.95
C SER A 969 12.34 -20.82 -12.71
N SER A 970 13.10 -20.57 -11.64
CA SER A 970 12.61 -19.86 -10.46
C SER A 970 12.09 -18.45 -10.80
N THR A 971 12.73 -17.77 -11.76
CA THR A 971 12.28 -16.46 -12.27
C THR A 971 10.92 -16.57 -12.94
N LYS A 972 10.70 -17.59 -13.79
CA LYS A 972 9.38 -17.83 -14.40
C LYS A 972 8.30 -18.03 -13.33
N THR A 973 8.57 -18.86 -12.31
CA THR A 973 7.61 -19.07 -11.20
C THR A 973 7.32 -17.78 -10.44
N ALA A 974 8.33 -16.98 -10.10
CA ALA A 974 8.15 -15.71 -9.40
C ALA A 974 7.34 -14.69 -10.24
N LEU A 975 7.59 -14.60 -11.55
CA LEU A 975 6.83 -13.76 -12.47
C LEU A 975 5.38 -14.26 -12.64
N GLN A 976 5.14 -15.58 -12.62
CA GLN A 976 3.79 -16.15 -12.61
C GLN A 976 3.02 -15.80 -11.31
N THR A 977 3.67 -15.82 -10.15
CA THR A 977 3.05 -15.38 -8.89
C THR A 977 2.68 -13.90 -8.94
N ARG A 978 3.57 -13.03 -9.45
CA ARG A 978 3.28 -11.59 -9.65
C ARG A 978 2.10 -11.38 -10.59
N LEU A 979 2.04 -12.11 -11.70
CA LEU A 979 0.93 -12.05 -12.64
C LEU A 979 -0.41 -12.49 -12.03
N ALA A 980 -0.42 -13.44 -11.09
CA ALA A 980 -1.63 -13.77 -10.34
C ALA A 980 -2.13 -12.59 -9.49
N THR A 981 -1.22 -11.85 -8.84
CA THR A 981 -1.56 -10.60 -8.13
C THR A 981 -2.07 -9.52 -9.09
N VAL A 982 -1.42 -9.32 -10.24
CA VAL A 982 -1.91 -8.38 -11.28
C VAL A 982 -3.32 -8.76 -11.74
N TYR A 983 -3.58 -10.05 -12.00
CA TYR A 983 -4.89 -10.52 -12.43
C TYR A 983 -6.00 -10.21 -11.41
N THR A 984 -5.72 -10.39 -10.12
CA THR A 984 -6.63 -10.02 -9.02
C THR A 984 -6.85 -8.51 -8.97
N ASN A 985 -5.78 -7.71 -9.05
CA ASN A 985 -5.85 -6.24 -8.98
C ASN A 985 -6.67 -5.65 -10.15
N ILE A 986 -6.48 -6.17 -11.37
CA ILE A 986 -7.26 -5.74 -12.55
C ILE A 986 -8.64 -6.42 -12.63
N THR A 987 -8.97 -7.35 -11.74
CA THR A 987 -10.28 -8.03 -11.72
C THR A 987 -10.90 -8.03 -10.32
N PRO A 988 -11.28 -6.86 -9.77
CA PRO A 988 -12.08 -6.76 -8.55
C PRO A 988 -13.39 -7.55 -8.66
N ALA A 989 -13.95 -7.91 -7.50
CA ALA A 989 -15.29 -8.52 -7.44
C ALA A 989 -16.32 -7.67 -8.21
N GLY A 990 -17.14 -8.33 -9.03
CA GLY A 990 -18.09 -7.69 -9.95
C GLY A 990 -17.56 -7.41 -11.36
N THR A 991 -16.25 -7.25 -11.55
CA THR A 991 -15.64 -6.97 -12.87
C THR A 991 -15.75 -8.18 -13.80
N ARG A 992 -16.31 -7.98 -14.99
CA ARG A 992 -16.47 -9.02 -16.03
C ARG A 992 -15.91 -8.56 -17.36
N ARG A 993 -15.31 -9.47 -18.13
CA ARG A 993 -14.77 -9.19 -19.49
C ARG A 993 -15.37 -10.12 -20.52
N VAL A 994 -15.88 -9.59 -21.63
CA VAL A 994 -16.45 -10.35 -22.74
C VAL A 994 -15.73 -9.97 -24.03
N TRP A 995 -15.13 -10.96 -24.70
CA TRP A 995 -14.51 -10.78 -26.01
C TRP A 995 -15.49 -11.14 -27.12
N LEU A 996 -15.64 -10.25 -28.10
CA LEU A 996 -16.29 -10.50 -29.38
C LEU A 996 -15.21 -10.64 -30.47
N ASP A 997 -15.11 -11.81 -31.08
CA ASP A 997 -14.24 -12.13 -32.21
C ASP A 997 -15.03 -12.00 -33.51
N PHE A 998 -14.50 -11.27 -34.49
CA PHE A 998 -15.18 -11.02 -35.77
C PHE A 998 -14.57 -11.81 -36.95
N GLY A 999 -13.50 -12.57 -36.75
CA GLY A 999 -12.77 -13.30 -37.80
C GLY A 999 -13.54 -14.49 -38.41
N SER A 1000 -12.89 -15.24 -39.30
CA SER A 1000 -13.46 -16.44 -39.95
C SER A 1000 -12.84 -17.75 -39.49
N SER A 1001 -11.60 -17.74 -39.01
CA SER A 1001 -10.87 -18.95 -38.65
C SER A 1001 -11.59 -19.81 -37.59
N ALA A 1002 -11.43 -21.13 -37.64
CA ALA A 1002 -12.06 -22.02 -36.68
C ALA A 1002 -11.37 -21.89 -35.31
N GLN A 1003 -12.09 -21.36 -34.32
CA GLN A 1003 -11.65 -21.16 -32.92
C GLN A 1003 -10.98 -22.43 -32.34
N PRO A 1004 -9.65 -22.44 -32.14
CA PRO A 1004 -8.93 -23.53 -31.48
C PRO A 1004 -9.08 -23.45 -29.95
N VAL A 1005 -8.83 -24.56 -29.26
CA VAL A 1005 -9.25 -24.78 -27.85
C VAL A 1005 -8.37 -24.07 -26.80
N THR A 1006 -8.29 -22.74 -26.84
CA THR A 1006 -7.72 -21.91 -25.75
C THR A 1006 -8.35 -20.51 -25.70
N GLY A 1007 -9.07 -20.20 -24.62
CA GLY A 1007 -9.61 -18.87 -24.33
C GLY A 1007 -11.13 -18.76 -24.54
N ASN A 1008 -11.74 -17.81 -23.85
CA ASN A 1008 -13.20 -17.60 -23.83
C ASN A 1008 -13.59 -16.44 -24.75
N PHE A 1009 -13.73 -16.73 -26.05
CA PHE A 1009 -14.04 -15.76 -27.11
C PHE A 1009 -15.41 -16.05 -27.74
N ASN A 1010 -16.19 -15.00 -28.01
CA ASN A 1010 -17.51 -15.13 -28.64
C ASN A 1010 -17.41 -14.80 -30.13
N LYS A 1011 -17.52 -15.81 -30.98
CA LYS A 1011 -17.37 -15.63 -32.43
C LYS A 1011 -18.64 -15.10 -33.09
N ILE A 1012 -18.51 -13.97 -33.77
CA ILE A 1012 -19.58 -13.29 -34.50
C ILE A 1012 -19.48 -13.62 -36.00
N THR A 1013 -20.48 -14.32 -36.54
CA THR A 1013 -20.51 -14.74 -37.96
C THR A 1013 -21.67 -14.13 -38.75
N ASN A 1014 -21.42 -13.87 -40.03
CA ASN A 1014 -22.33 -13.23 -40.99
C ASN A 1014 -23.63 -14.05 -41.19
N THR A 1015 -23.52 -15.37 -41.43
CA THR A 1015 -24.64 -16.24 -41.81
C THR A 1015 -25.73 -16.45 -40.75
N ALA A 1016 -25.52 -16.02 -39.49
CA ALA A 1016 -26.48 -16.17 -38.40
C ALA A 1016 -27.09 -14.83 -37.90
N ASN A 1017 -26.43 -13.70 -38.13
CA ASN A 1017 -26.63 -12.48 -37.34
C ASN A 1017 -27.03 -11.22 -38.13
N ASN A 1018 -27.59 -11.34 -39.34
CA ASN A 1018 -28.05 -10.16 -40.07
C ASN A 1018 -29.31 -9.54 -39.42
N GLY A 1019 -29.11 -8.66 -38.43
CA GLY A 1019 -30.19 -8.10 -37.60
C GLY A 1019 -30.69 -9.04 -36.49
N ALA A 1020 -30.06 -10.20 -36.29
CA ALA A 1020 -30.35 -11.14 -35.19
C ALA A 1020 -29.27 -11.05 -34.09
N ALA A 1021 -29.64 -11.46 -32.86
CA ALA A 1021 -28.77 -11.35 -31.70
C ALA A 1021 -28.06 -12.68 -31.38
N THR A 1022 -26.75 -12.67 -31.25
CA THR A 1022 -25.97 -13.75 -30.63
C THR A 1022 -26.16 -13.66 -29.11
N THR A 1023 -26.83 -14.65 -28.52
CA THR A 1023 -27.16 -14.72 -27.08
C THR A 1023 -26.26 -15.68 -26.33
N GLY A 1024 -26.24 -15.58 -24.99
CA GLY A 1024 -25.49 -16.50 -24.14
C GLY A 1024 -23.97 -16.31 -24.24
N LEU A 1025 -23.52 -15.07 -24.44
CA LEU A 1025 -22.10 -14.75 -24.56
C LEU A 1025 -21.34 -15.20 -23.30
N ILE A 1026 -20.18 -15.81 -23.45
CA ILE A 1026 -19.29 -16.18 -22.33
C ILE A 1026 -18.34 -15.04 -21.95
N ASP A 1027 -18.04 -14.91 -20.67
CA ASP A 1027 -16.98 -14.02 -20.18
C ASP A 1027 -15.61 -14.70 -20.12
N ALA A 1028 -14.56 -13.93 -19.83
CA ALA A 1028 -13.18 -14.37 -19.79
C ALA A 1028 -12.91 -15.56 -18.84
N THR A 1029 -13.81 -15.84 -17.88
CA THR A 1029 -13.72 -17.01 -16.98
C THR A 1029 -14.37 -18.26 -17.57
N GLY A 1030 -15.19 -18.11 -18.62
CA GLY A 1030 -15.99 -19.17 -19.24
C GLY A 1030 -17.44 -19.22 -18.75
N ALA A 1031 -17.84 -18.31 -17.86
CA ALA A 1031 -19.21 -18.22 -17.38
C ALA A 1031 -20.13 -17.62 -18.45
N VAL A 1032 -21.32 -18.23 -18.65
CA VAL A 1032 -22.36 -17.70 -19.54
C VAL A 1032 -22.97 -16.45 -18.91
N THR A 1033 -23.05 -15.37 -19.70
CA THR A 1033 -23.54 -14.06 -19.27
C THR A 1033 -24.99 -13.82 -19.69
N GLY A 1034 -25.64 -12.83 -19.10
CA GLY A 1034 -26.94 -12.32 -19.57
C GLY A 1034 -26.85 -11.43 -20.81
N LEU A 1035 -25.65 -11.23 -21.37
CA LEU A 1035 -25.43 -10.33 -22.50
C LEU A 1035 -25.69 -11.03 -23.85
N SER A 1036 -26.04 -10.21 -24.83
CA SER A 1036 -26.16 -10.60 -26.23
C SER A 1036 -25.64 -9.49 -27.14
N PHE A 1037 -25.15 -9.87 -28.32
CA PHE A 1037 -24.64 -8.92 -29.32
C PHE A 1037 -25.51 -8.97 -30.58
N LYS A 1038 -26.04 -7.81 -30.97
CA LYS A 1038 -26.93 -7.65 -32.13
C LYS A 1038 -26.36 -6.60 -33.10
N PRO A 1039 -25.61 -7.03 -34.12
CA PRO A 1039 -25.13 -6.16 -35.20
C PRO A 1039 -26.27 -5.82 -36.20
N GLN A 1040 -26.42 -4.54 -36.53
CA GLN A 1040 -27.32 -4.06 -37.57
C GLN A 1040 -26.48 -3.36 -38.66
N SER A 1041 -26.41 -4.00 -39.83
CA SER A 1041 -25.72 -3.50 -41.02
C SER A 1041 -26.54 -3.85 -42.25
N THR A 1042 -26.48 -3.02 -43.30
CA THR A 1042 -27.07 -3.33 -44.61
C THR A 1042 -26.15 -4.12 -45.53
N GLN A 1043 -24.83 -4.14 -45.28
CA GLN A 1043 -23.85 -4.86 -46.10
C GLN A 1043 -22.73 -5.47 -45.23
N TRP A 1044 -22.76 -6.79 -45.11
CA TRP A 1044 -21.70 -7.58 -44.46
C TRP A 1044 -20.67 -8.04 -45.50
N ASP A 1045 -19.76 -7.15 -45.86
CA ASP A 1045 -18.78 -7.41 -46.92
C ASP A 1045 -17.64 -8.36 -46.50
N THR A 1046 -16.74 -8.59 -47.45
CA THR A 1046 -15.65 -9.57 -47.37
C THR A 1046 -14.71 -9.37 -46.19
N LEU A 1047 -14.13 -10.49 -45.75
CA LEU A 1047 -13.09 -10.54 -44.74
C LEU A 1047 -11.84 -9.79 -45.23
N MET A 1048 -11.29 -8.93 -44.38
CA MET A 1048 -10.00 -8.30 -44.62
C MET A 1048 -8.91 -9.09 -43.88
N PRO A 1049 -7.84 -9.55 -44.55
CA PRO A 1049 -6.76 -10.26 -43.87
C PRO A 1049 -6.00 -9.34 -42.91
N GLY A 1050 -5.68 -9.84 -41.71
CA GLY A 1050 -4.95 -9.10 -40.69
C GLY A 1050 -3.58 -9.70 -40.36
N LEU A 1051 -3.15 -9.52 -39.10
CA LEU A 1051 -1.90 -10.08 -38.57
C LEU A 1051 -2.08 -11.59 -38.30
N ALA A 1052 -1.36 -12.42 -39.05
CA ALA A 1052 -1.35 -13.87 -38.87
C ALA A 1052 -0.48 -14.35 -37.67
N ALA A 1053 -0.39 -13.59 -36.57
CA ALA A 1053 0.50 -13.85 -35.43
C ALA A 1053 -0.17 -13.51 -34.08
N SER A 1054 0.35 -14.05 -32.97
CA SER A 1054 -0.14 -13.74 -31.61
C SER A 1054 0.44 -12.41 -31.13
N TYR A 1055 -0.37 -11.60 -30.45
CA TYR A 1055 -0.06 -10.22 -30.14
C TYR A 1055 -0.91 -9.68 -28.99
N LYS A 1056 -0.37 -8.78 -28.16
CA LYS A 1056 -0.98 -8.32 -26.88
C LYS A 1056 -1.55 -9.49 -26.05
N GLY A 1057 -0.83 -10.61 -26.03
CA GLY A 1057 -1.23 -11.88 -25.42
C GLY A 1057 -2.44 -12.60 -26.00
N LEU A 1058 -3.05 -12.09 -27.07
CA LEU A 1058 -4.20 -12.71 -27.71
C LEU A 1058 -3.77 -13.77 -28.73
N PRO A 1059 -4.58 -14.85 -28.93
CA PRO A 1059 -4.30 -15.87 -29.93
C PRO A 1059 -4.22 -15.34 -31.37
N THR A 1060 -3.50 -16.06 -32.23
CA THR A 1060 -3.33 -15.74 -33.66
C THR A 1060 -4.66 -15.51 -34.40
N PHE A 1061 -5.72 -16.24 -34.04
CA PHE A 1061 -7.02 -16.11 -34.69
C PHE A 1061 -7.67 -14.74 -34.51
N VAL A 1062 -7.40 -14.05 -33.39
CA VAL A 1062 -8.04 -12.77 -33.03
C VAL A 1062 -7.65 -11.64 -33.99
N TYR A 1063 -6.49 -11.77 -34.65
CA TYR A 1063 -5.99 -10.79 -35.62
C TYR A 1063 -5.88 -11.35 -37.04
N ALA A 1064 -6.16 -12.64 -37.27
CA ALA A 1064 -5.95 -13.29 -38.56
C ALA A 1064 -6.81 -12.66 -39.68
N ASP A 1065 -8.05 -12.28 -39.38
CA ASP A 1065 -8.96 -11.60 -40.29
C ASP A 1065 -10.08 -10.83 -39.56
N GLY A 1066 -10.59 -9.77 -40.21
CA GLY A 1066 -11.55 -8.83 -39.61
C GLY A 1066 -12.70 -8.45 -40.55
N ARG A 1067 -13.71 -7.76 -40.00
CA ARG A 1067 -14.91 -7.32 -40.72
C ARG A 1067 -14.78 -5.87 -41.19
N ARG A 1068 -14.86 -5.70 -42.51
CA ARG A 1068 -14.90 -4.41 -43.19
C ARG A 1068 -16.16 -3.62 -42.80
N LEU A 1069 -16.01 -2.34 -42.49
CA LEU A 1069 -17.10 -1.39 -42.23
C LEU A 1069 -17.36 -0.52 -43.46
N TYR A 1070 -18.63 -0.41 -43.86
CA TYR A 1070 -19.10 0.51 -44.90
C TYR A 1070 -20.23 1.38 -44.35
N GLY A 1071 -20.16 2.70 -44.53
CA GLY A 1071 -21.24 3.61 -44.15
C GLY A 1071 -21.63 3.49 -42.66
N PHE A 1072 -22.88 3.82 -42.32
CA PHE A 1072 -23.41 3.77 -40.96
C PHE A 1072 -23.95 2.39 -40.57
N ASN A 1073 -23.56 1.89 -39.39
CA ASN A 1073 -23.91 0.59 -38.85
C ASN A 1073 -24.30 0.71 -37.36
N ASP A 1074 -25.41 0.14 -36.91
CA ASP A 1074 -25.86 0.20 -35.50
C ASP A 1074 -25.55 -1.14 -34.80
N TRP A 1075 -24.43 -1.24 -34.08
CA TRP A 1075 -24.07 -2.46 -33.35
C TRP A 1075 -24.50 -2.36 -31.88
N ARG A 1076 -25.22 -3.36 -31.36
CA ARG A 1076 -25.81 -3.31 -30.01
C ARG A 1076 -25.28 -4.39 -29.09
N ILE A 1077 -24.95 -4.03 -27.85
CA ILE A 1077 -24.93 -4.97 -26.72
C ILE A 1077 -26.29 -4.86 -26.03
N GLN A 1078 -27.01 -5.98 -25.87
CA GLN A 1078 -28.33 -6.02 -25.22
C GLN A 1078 -28.29 -6.93 -23.99
N GLY A 1079 -29.08 -6.60 -22.96
CA GLY A 1079 -29.05 -7.28 -21.65
C GLY A 1079 -28.03 -6.69 -20.68
N ALA A 1080 -27.44 -5.54 -21.01
CA ALA A 1080 -26.49 -4.85 -20.15
C ALA A 1080 -27.18 -4.28 -18.90
N ASN A 1081 -26.48 -4.30 -17.76
CA ASN A 1081 -27.01 -3.82 -16.50
C ASN A 1081 -26.97 -2.29 -16.44
N ASN A 1082 -28.14 -1.63 -16.38
CA ASN A 1082 -28.25 -0.17 -16.30
C ASN A 1082 -27.57 0.43 -15.05
N SER A 1083 -27.31 -0.37 -14.01
CA SER A 1083 -26.56 0.04 -12.82
C SER A 1083 -25.05 -0.12 -12.94
N LYS A 1084 -24.52 -0.53 -14.10
CA LYS A 1084 -23.09 -0.80 -14.34
C LYS A 1084 -22.50 0.09 -15.43
N LYS A 1085 -21.18 0.14 -15.47
CA LYS A 1085 -20.39 0.86 -16.48
C LYS A 1085 -19.67 -0.14 -17.37
N TYR A 1086 -19.37 0.25 -18.60
CA TYR A 1086 -18.73 -0.62 -19.58
C TYR A 1086 -17.61 0.12 -20.32
N ASP A 1087 -16.41 -0.45 -20.32
CA ASP A 1087 -15.36 -0.02 -21.24
C ASP A 1087 -15.47 -0.85 -22.52
N ILE A 1088 -15.29 -0.21 -23.67
CA ILE A 1088 -15.46 -0.81 -25.00
C ILE A 1088 -14.21 -0.50 -25.82
N ARG A 1089 -13.34 -1.48 -25.98
CA ARG A 1089 -12.08 -1.37 -26.72
C ARG A 1089 -12.16 -2.14 -28.03
N PHE A 1090 -12.08 -1.41 -29.13
CA PHE A 1090 -12.05 -1.92 -30.49
C PHE A 1090 -10.60 -2.20 -30.91
N LEU A 1091 -10.33 -3.48 -31.20
CA LEU A 1091 -9.12 -3.88 -31.91
C LEU A 1091 -9.40 -3.84 -33.41
N TYR A 1092 -8.63 -3.03 -34.13
CA TYR A 1092 -8.78 -2.78 -35.56
C TYR A 1092 -7.43 -2.93 -36.25
N CYS A 1093 -7.45 -3.19 -37.55
CA CYS A 1093 -6.24 -3.21 -38.37
C CYS A 1093 -6.61 -2.86 -39.81
N TYR A 1094 -5.87 -1.95 -40.42
CA TYR A 1094 -6.00 -1.64 -41.84
C TYR A 1094 -5.13 -2.61 -42.67
N LYS A 1095 -5.64 -3.09 -43.81
CA LYS A 1095 -4.80 -3.74 -44.84
C LYS A 1095 -4.98 -3.00 -46.17
N THR A 1096 -3.90 -2.34 -46.59
CA THR A 1096 -3.90 -1.29 -47.61
C THR A 1096 -4.24 -1.77 -49.02
N ASP A 1097 -5.25 -1.16 -49.65
CA ASP A 1097 -5.61 -1.33 -51.07
C ASP A 1097 -5.30 -0.07 -51.92
N ASN A 1098 -4.15 0.55 -51.62
CA ASN A 1098 -3.30 1.30 -52.57
C ASN A 1098 -3.82 2.61 -53.20
N THR A 1099 -5.06 3.07 -53.00
CA THR A 1099 -5.55 4.34 -53.60
C THR A 1099 -6.24 5.32 -52.64
N SER A 1100 -5.42 6.14 -51.97
CA SER A 1100 -5.71 7.54 -51.62
C SER A 1100 -7.10 7.87 -51.04
N ALA A 1101 -7.40 7.38 -49.83
CA ALA A 1101 -8.47 7.89 -48.97
C ALA A 1101 -8.01 7.94 -47.50
N GLU A 1102 -8.86 8.50 -46.63
CA GLU A 1102 -8.65 8.62 -45.18
C GLU A 1102 -9.26 7.38 -44.49
N PHE A 1103 -8.49 6.59 -43.73
CA PHE A 1103 -8.92 5.26 -43.28
C PHE A 1103 -9.04 5.08 -41.76
N GLY A 1104 -10.24 5.34 -41.26
CA GLY A 1104 -10.67 4.93 -39.93
C GLY A 1104 -12.20 4.85 -39.82
N PHE A 1105 -12.71 4.44 -38.66
CA PHE A 1105 -14.14 4.47 -38.36
C PHE A 1105 -14.47 5.44 -37.23
N LYS A 1106 -15.57 6.18 -37.37
CA LYS A 1106 -16.24 6.87 -36.27
C LYS A 1106 -16.96 5.82 -35.45
N ALA A 1107 -16.92 5.94 -34.13
CA ALA A 1107 -17.90 5.30 -33.27
C ALA A 1107 -18.68 6.38 -32.54
N THR A 1108 -20.02 6.27 -32.54
CA THR A 1108 -20.90 7.14 -31.77
C THR A 1108 -21.68 6.29 -30.78
N ILE A 1109 -21.53 6.53 -29.47
CA ILE A 1109 -22.23 5.78 -28.42
C ILE A 1109 -22.87 6.79 -27.47
N GLY A 1110 -24.19 6.67 -27.24
CA GLY A 1110 -24.95 7.63 -26.44
C GLY A 1110 -24.90 9.07 -26.95
N GLY A 1111 -24.62 9.28 -28.25
CA GLY A 1111 -24.41 10.59 -28.87
C GLY A 1111 -22.97 11.10 -28.87
N ASN A 1112 -22.06 10.51 -28.08
CA ASN A 1112 -20.65 10.89 -28.06
C ASN A 1112 -19.89 10.25 -29.22
N THR A 1113 -19.25 11.06 -30.07
CA THR A 1113 -18.36 10.60 -31.16
C THR A 1113 -16.93 10.42 -30.65
N ILE A 1114 -16.31 9.25 -30.88
CA ILE A 1114 -14.86 9.08 -30.75
C ILE A 1114 -14.17 9.51 -32.06
N PHE A 1115 -13.05 10.23 -31.95
CA PHE A 1115 -11.99 10.27 -32.98
C PHE A 1115 -10.70 10.92 -32.45
N THR A 1116 -9.57 10.22 -32.53
CA THR A 1116 -8.22 10.84 -32.64
C THR A 1116 -7.21 9.94 -33.37
N HIS A 1117 -7.06 10.20 -34.67
CA HIS A 1117 -5.78 10.25 -35.42
C HIS A 1117 -4.95 8.97 -35.71
N ASP A 1118 -4.22 9.06 -36.83
CA ASP A 1118 -3.32 8.10 -37.48
C ASP A 1118 -3.90 6.73 -37.89
N ASP A 1119 -3.61 6.36 -39.15
CA ASP A 1119 -4.13 5.16 -39.80
C ASP A 1119 -3.12 4.01 -39.56
N ASN A 1120 -3.61 2.80 -39.26
CA ASN A 1120 -2.78 1.84 -38.52
C ASN A 1120 -2.78 0.42 -39.13
N TYR A 1121 -1.65 0.09 -39.76
CA TYR A 1121 -1.34 -1.23 -40.33
C TYR A 1121 -0.60 -2.09 -39.29
N ASN A 1122 -1.27 -3.05 -38.64
CA ASN A 1122 -0.67 -3.97 -37.66
C ASN A 1122 0.11 -3.25 -36.53
N THR A 1123 -0.58 -2.76 -35.48
CA THR A 1123 -0.03 -1.71 -34.58
C THR A 1123 -0.40 -1.90 -33.10
N LEU A 1124 0.19 -1.10 -32.20
CA LEU A 1124 -0.17 -1.05 -30.76
C LEU A 1124 -1.53 -0.37 -30.48
N PHE A 1125 -2.05 0.38 -31.45
CA PHE A 1125 -3.14 1.31 -31.23
C PHE A 1125 -4.50 0.61 -31.28
N HIS A 1126 -5.38 1.01 -30.38
CA HIS A 1126 -6.76 0.57 -30.27
C HIS A 1126 -7.65 1.80 -30.05
N ILE A 1127 -8.91 1.71 -30.44
CA ILE A 1127 -9.90 2.77 -30.18
C ILE A 1127 -10.71 2.33 -28.97
N GLU A 1128 -10.91 3.21 -27.99
CA GLU A 1128 -11.68 2.87 -26.80
C GLU A 1128 -12.68 3.94 -26.38
N MET A 1129 -13.79 3.50 -25.78
CA MET A 1129 -14.59 4.28 -24.86
C MET A 1129 -14.46 3.70 -23.46
N LEU A 1130 -14.42 4.59 -22.46
CA LEU A 1130 -14.43 4.23 -21.05
C LEU A 1130 -15.74 4.67 -20.39
N ASN A 1131 -16.21 3.92 -19.40
CA ASN A 1131 -17.38 4.23 -18.56
C ASN A 1131 -18.71 4.41 -19.31
N VAL A 1132 -18.89 3.73 -20.45
CA VAL A 1132 -20.14 3.70 -21.21
C VAL A 1132 -21.29 3.21 -20.32
N SER A 1133 -22.41 3.92 -20.35
CA SER A 1133 -23.60 3.58 -19.56
C SER A 1133 -24.69 3.01 -20.47
N PRO A 1134 -25.31 1.86 -20.15
CA PRO A 1134 -26.45 1.36 -20.92
C PRO A 1134 -27.66 2.29 -20.80
N VAL A 1135 -28.50 2.25 -21.83
CA VAL A 1135 -29.81 2.93 -21.87
C VAL A 1135 -30.88 1.86 -22.08
N ALA A 1136 -31.80 1.72 -21.14
CA ALA A 1136 -32.86 0.71 -21.15
C ALA A 1136 -32.38 -0.75 -21.34
N GLY A 1137 -31.16 -1.06 -20.89
CA GLY A 1137 -30.53 -2.38 -21.01
C GLY A 1137 -29.74 -2.61 -22.30
N GLU A 1138 -29.58 -1.59 -23.15
CA GLU A 1138 -28.77 -1.64 -24.37
C GLU A 1138 -27.61 -0.63 -24.36
N ILE A 1139 -26.50 -1.02 -24.98
CA ILE A 1139 -25.47 -0.09 -25.45
C ILE A 1139 -25.54 -0.10 -26.98
N VAL A 1140 -25.79 1.06 -27.59
CA VAL A 1140 -25.88 1.22 -29.05
C VAL A 1140 -24.63 1.93 -29.56
N MET A 1141 -23.92 1.30 -30.49
CA MET A 1141 -22.66 1.73 -31.08
C MET A 1141 -22.85 2.00 -32.57
N GLN A 1142 -22.92 3.27 -32.95
CA GLN A 1142 -23.10 3.68 -34.35
C GLN A 1142 -21.72 3.82 -35.01
N LEU A 1143 -21.36 2.88 -35.87
CA LEU A 1143 -20.06 2.80 -36.53
C LEU A 1143 -20.15 3.33 -37.96
N GLU A 1144 -19.33 4.31 -38.32
CA GLU A 1144 -19.29 4.98 -39.62
C GLU A 1144 -17.88 4.90 -40.21
N GLY A 1145 -17.71 4.23 -41.36
CA GLY A 1145 -16.44 4.28 -42.10
C GLY A 1145 -16.17 5.66 -42.69
N ARG A 1146 -14.93 6.14 -42.63
CA ARG A 1146 -14.45 7.28 -43.43
C ARG A 1146 -13.80 6.81 -44.74
N GLY A 1147 -13.68 7.74 -45.68
CA GLY A 1147 -13.12 7.53 -47.02
C GLY A 1147 -14.18 7.47 -48.12
N GLY A 1148 -13.82 7.92 -49.33
CA GLY A 1148 -14.71 7.87 -50.51
C GLY A 1148 -15.00 6.44 -51.02
N ALA A 1149 -14.17 5.48 -50.61
CA ALA A 1149 -14.44 4.05 -50.55
C ALA A 1149 -13.97 3.57 -49.17
N ASN A 1150 -14.68 2.62 -48.55
CA ASN A 1150 -14.51 2.30 -47.12
C ASN A 1150 -13.71 0.99 -46.94
N ASP A 1151 -12.56 1.03 -46.25
CA ASP A 1151 -11.65 -0.12 -46.07
C ASP A 1151 -11.15 -0.32 -44.62
N SER A 1152 -11.91 0.10 -43.61
CA SER A 1152 -11.57 -0.16 -42.19
C SER A 1152 -12.09 -1.51 -41.71
N ALA A 1153 -11.24 -2.34 -41.06
CA ALA A 1153 -11.65 -3.62 -40.46
C ALA A 1153 -11.57 -3.64 -38.92
N ILE A 1154 -12.65 -4.08 -38.27
CA ILE A 1154 -12.66 -4.49 -36.86
C ILE A 1154 -12.27 -5.97 -36.77
N MET A 1155 -11.30 -6.26 -35.91
CA MET A 1155 -10.79 -7.60 -35.62
C MET A 1155 -11.53 -8.18 -34.39
N ALA A 1156 -11.57 -7.43 -33.29
CA ALA A 1156 -12.23 -7.84 -32.06
C ALA A 1156 -12.76 -6.64 -31.26
N ILE A 1157 -13.72 -6.89 -30.35
CA ILE A 1157 -14.13 -5.94 -29.31
C ILE A 1157 -13.94 -6.60 -27.94
N LEU A 1158 -13.24 -5.92 -27.04
CA LEU A 1158 -13.26 -6.20 -25.60
C LEU A 1158 -14.31 -5.30 -24.94
N LEU A 1159 -15.31 -5.93 -24.32
CA LEU A 1159 -16.25 -5.30 -23.40
C LEU A 1159 -15.81 -5.61 -21.96
N THR A 1160 -15.56 -4.58 -21.14
CA THR A 1160 -15.29 -4.76 -19.70
C THR A 1160 -16.39 -4.12 -18.87
N GLU A 1161 -17.23 -4.94 -18.27
CA GLU A 1161 -18.24 -4.55 -17.27
C GLU A 1161 -17.54 -4.18 -15.95
N LYS A 1162 -17.92 -3.03 -15.41
CA LYS A 1162 -17.36 -2.38 -14.21
C LYS A 1162 -18.48 -1.96 -13.26
N ASP A 1163 -18.11 -1.92 -11.98
CA ASP A 1163 -19.06 -1.88 -10.86
C ASP A 1163 -19.75 -0.54 -10.60
#